data_AF-A0A7V0L1F2-F1
#
_entry.id   AF-A0A7V0L1F2-F1
#
_cell.length_a   1.000
_cell.length_b   1.000
_cell.length_c   1.000
_cell.angle_alpha   90.00
_cell.angle_beta   90.00
_cell.angle_gamma   90.00
#
_symmetry.space_group_name_H-M   'P 1'
#
loop_
_entity.id
_entity.type
_entity.pdbx_description
1 polymer ?
#
loop_
_entity_poly.entity_id
_entity_poly.type
_entity_poly.pdbx_seq_one_letter_code
_entity_poly.pdbx_strand_id
1 'polypeptide(L)'
;MAPKSKKQPEKKSKDNPVPSELNTARKVIFSVTLVLVPVLFFVFLEAGLRIFHYGGNLDLILKKNYGGREYYQLNPDVGRRYFTGGQIAVPQLFEEVFPVHKSSNTYRIFLLGGSTAAGFPFELNARVSSLLEDRLQVLFPEKTIEVVNFGLSAVNSYTVLDFIQELVHYQPDLFLIYMGHNEFYGALGVGSTEYLGRNRTVIKTYLKLEHFKTFLLLRNGIAGLQSLFHAGPKETSGETLMAYVVRKKEIPYDSPDYKTARDNFKANLKEILEIAKRHKIPAVTSTLVCNLKDLKPFVSVFYPKINKTEKEEWSRYYHNGTVYFKQGKFGEAFRQFLTAYQMDSTYADCAFLMGKSLLFQNKNRTARYYFRRAADLDALRFRASAEFNRIISDVSHQMGVPVVKMDSVFNASSPHKITGNGLIFEHLHPNFKGYFLMAKAFAQELRKESFIAPESEWKAALPDSEIRQVSHVTPLDLKIGALRIRKLMSGWPFKSGFERGEVLINPNDPIEKIAWIYDNHRISWNQAHFEAASYYENQKKWRQAIDDYQAVIKIRPDDYFPFLKIGNIYLHRQKFDLALQYYREAQRRNTASPFVYAKLATVYLAKREGEAGYRFFQKAIEYDSKRPVLKPQEKGIIFYYMGLIDMQRGRPDNARTELNLSVQNFPGYGKAAALLEKLK
;
A
#
# COMPACT_ATOMS: atom_id res chain seq x y z
N MET A 1 -12.82 -52.92 -96.87
CA MET A 1 -13.60 -51.91 -97.62
C MET A 1 -14.77 -51.46 -96.75
N ALA A 2 -15.07 -50.17 -96.70
CA ALA A 2 -16.04 -49.54 -95.79
C ALA A 2 -17.37 -50.31 -95.67
N PRO A 3 -17.96 -50.45 -94.45
CA PRO A 3 -19.20 -49.72 -94.11
C PRO A 3 -19.34 -49.48 -92.58
N LYS A 4 -20.31 -48.82 -91.95
CA LYS A 4 -21.52 -48.05 -92.29
C LYS A 4 -21.91 -47.32 -91.00
N SER A 5 -22.43 -46.10 -91.14
CA SER A 5 -23.15 -45.39 -90.09
C SER A 5 -24.42 -46.13 -89.66
N LYS A 6 -24.73 -46.11 -88.36
CA LYS A 6 -26.11 -46.17 -87.86
C LYS A 6 -26.33 -45.05 -86.84
N LYS A 7 -27.39 -44.27 -87.08
CA LYS A 7 -27.91 -43.16 -86.28
C LYS A 7 -28.55 -43.66 -84.96
N GLN A 8 -28.22 -42.94 -83.87
CA GLN A 8 -29.02 -42.44 -82.72
C GLN A 8 -30.07 -43.33 -82.00
N PRO A 9 -30.24 -43.12 -80.67
CA PRO A 9 -31.24 -42.14 -80.24
C PRO A 9 -30.76 -41.12 -79.20
N GLU A 10 -31.29 -39.90 -79.33
CA GLU A 10 -31.18 -38.77 -78.43
C GLU A 10 -31.65 -39.10 -77.00
N LYS A 11 -30.85 -38.74 -76.00
CA LYS A 11 -31.33 -38.51 -74.63
C LYS A 11 -31.33 -37.00 -74.37
N LYS A 12 -32.53 -36.44 -74.21
CA LYS A 12 -32.78 -35.07 -73.76
C LYS A 12 -31.92 -34.72 -72.55
N SER A 13 -31.03 -33.74 -72.68
CA SER A 13 -30.34 -33.15 -71.53
C SER A 13 -31.34 -32.36 -70.71
N LYS A 14 -31.40 -32.64 -69.40
CA LYS A 14 -32.01 -31.73 -68.44
C LYS A 14 -31.12 -30.48 -68.37
N ASP A 15 -31.66 -29.34 -68.79
CA ASP A 15 -31.06 -28.04 -68.53
C ASP A 15 -30.90 -27.86 -67.01
N ASN A 16 -29.66 -27.89 -66.54
CA ASN A 16 -29.33 -27.36 -65.22
C ASN A 16 -29.25 -25.84 -65.37
N PRO A 17 -30.05 -25.03 -64.66
CA PRO A 17 -29.95 -23.59 -64.76
C PRO A 17 -28.58 -23.13 -64.23
N VAL A 18 -27.88 -22.36 -65.05
CA VAL A 18 -26.66 -21.63 -64.69
C VAL A 18 -26.96 -20.75 -63.47
N PRO A 19 -26.11 -20.72 -62.42
CA PRO A 19 -26.38 -19.90 -61.24
C PRO A 19 -26.48 -18.43 -61.66
N SER A 20 -27.66 -17.83 -61.47
CA SER A 20 -27.87 -16.40 -61.72
C SER A 20 -26.85 -15.59 -60.91
N GLU A 21 -26.12 -14.68 -61.55
CA GLU A 21 -25.29 -13.71 -60.84
C GLU A 21 -26.13 -13.03 -59.75
N LEU A 22 -25.63 -13.02 -58.51
CA LEU A 22 -26.30 -12.36 -57.40
C LEU A 22 -26.57 -10.90 -57.77
N ASN A 23 -27.85 -10.50 -57.83
CA ASN A 23 -28.25 -9.09 -57.96
C ASN A 23 -27.51 -8.27 -56.87
N THR A 24 -27.07 -7.06 -57.21
CA THR A 24 -26.34 -6.11 -56.34
C THR A 24 -26.87 -6.07 -54.90
N ALA A 25 -28.18 -6.10 -54.69
CA ALA A 25 -28.77 -6.16 -53.35
C ALA A 25 -28.35 -7.41 -52.55
N ARG A 26 -28.32 -8.58 -53.18
CA ARG A 26 -27.87 -9.84 -52.55
C ARG A 26 -26.35 -9.86 -52.32
N LYS A 27 -25.56 -9.24 -53.21
CA LYS A 27 -24.11 -9.04 -52.99
C LYS A 27 -23.85 -8.16 -51.77
N VAL A 28 -24.59 -7.05 -51.65
CA VAL A 28 -24.51 -6.15 -50.49
C VAL A 28 -24.95 -6.88 -49.22
N ILE A 29 -26.08 -7.58 -49.22
CA ILE A 29 -26.55 -8.36 -48.07
C ILE A 29 -25.51 -9.41 -47.66
N PHE A 30 -24.94 -10.14 -48.63
CA PHE A 30 -23.88 -11.11 -48.36
C PHE A 30 -22.64 -10.45 -47.76
N SER A 31 -22.14 -9.36 -48.33
CA SER A 31 -20.97 -8.63 -47.80
C SER A 31 -21.22 -8.06 -46.40
N VAL A 32 -22.40 -7.49 -46.16
CA VAL A 32 -22.81 -7.02 -44.84
C VAL A 32 -22.87 -8.18 -43.85
N THR A 33 -23.45 -9.32 -44.25
CA THR A 33 -23.57 -10.52 -43.40
C THR A 33 -22.20 -11.12 -43.08
N LEU A 34 -21.30 -11.16 -44.07
CA LEU A 34 -19.92 -11.66 -43.93
C LEU A 34 -19.12 -10.86 -42.89
N VAL A 35 -19.35 -9.56 -42.79
CA VAL A 35 -18.73 -8.70 -41.78
C VAL A 35 -19.49 -8.76 -40.44
N LEU A 36 -20.82 -8.75 -40.50
CA LEU A 36 -21.67 -8.64 -39.30
C LEU A 36 -21.64 -9.91 -38.46
N VAL A 37 -21.62 -11.10 -39.07
CA VAL A 37 -21.66 -12.38 -38.33
C VAL A 37 -20.45 -12.55 -37.40
N PRO A 38 -19.18 -12.36 -37.85
CA PRO A 38 -18.02 -12.39 -36.95
C PRO A 38 -18.07 -11.32 -35.85
N VAL A 39 -18.52 -10.10 -36.19
CA VAL A 39 -18.64 -9.02 -35.20
C VAL A 39 -19.66 -9.38 -34.12
N LEU A 40 -20.85 -9.86 -34.52
CA LEU A 40 -21.88 -10.31 -33.59
C LEU A 40 -21.39 -11.49 -32.75
N PHE A 41 -20.64 -12.43 -33.32
CA PHE A 41 -20.03 -13.53 -32.56
C PHE A 41 -19.15 -13.00 -31.42
N PHE A 42 -18.22 -12.08 -31.70
CA PHE A 42 -17.36 -11.51 -30.65
C PHE A 42 -18.11 -10.63 -29.65
N VAL A 43 -19.15 -9.91 -30.08
CA VAL A 43 -20.04 -9.17 -29.17
C VAL A 43 -20.78 -10.11 -28.21
N PHE A 44 -21.36 -11.20 -28.73
CA PHE A 44 -22.04 -12.20 -27.89
C PHE A 44 -21.07 -12.97 -27.01
N LEU A 45 -19.87 -13.29 -27.49
CA LEU A 45 -18.82 -13.92 -26.70
C LEU A 45 -18.38 -13.00 -25.56
N GLU A 46 -18.12 -11.73 -25.83
CA GLU A 46 -17.77 -10.73 -24.81
C GLU A 46 -18.90 -10.58 -23.77
N ALA A 47 -20.15 -10.49 -24.22
CA ALA A 47 -21.32 -10.43 -23.33
C ALA A 47 -21.42 -11.68 -22.44
N GLY A 48 -21.29 -12.88 -23.03
CA GLY A 48 -21.29 -14.14 -22.30
C GLY A 48 -20.17 -14.20 -21.26
N LEU A 49 -18.94 -13.87 -21.64
CA LEU A 49 -17.80 -13.86 -20.72
C LEU A 49 -17.97 -12.86 -19.57
N ARG A 50 -18.62 -11.71 -19.82
CA ARG A 50 -18.96 -10.73 -18.76
C ARG A 50 -20.02 -11.25 -17.81
N ILE A 51 -21.08 -11.88 -18.34
CA ILE A 51 -22.17 -12.48 -17.54
C ILE A 51 -21.62 -13.57 -16.61
N PHE A 52 -20.71 -14.41 -17.10
CA PHE A 52 -20.08 -15.46 -16.29
C PHE A 52 -18.83 -14.99 -15.52
N HIS A 53 -18.57 -13.68 -15.45
CA HIS A 53 -17.44 -13.09 -14.74
C HIS A 53 -16.08 -13.73 -15.06
N TYR A 54 -15.86 -14.10 -16.33
CA TYR A 54 -14.61 -14.72 -16.77
C TYR A 54 -13.41 -13.81 -16.44
N GLY A 55 -12.39 -14.40 -15.81
CA GLY A 55 -11.18 -13.69 -15.38
C GLY A 55 -11.36 -12.74 -14.19
N GLY A 56 -12.53 -12.76 -13.50
CA GLY A 56 -12.80 -11.93 -12.32
C GLY A 56 -13.09 -10.46 -12.66
N ASN A 57 -13.20 -9.61 -11.63
CA ASN A 57 -13.30 -8.15 -11.83
C ASN A 57 -11.93 -7.50 -11.59
N LEU A 58 -11.40 -6.82 -12.62
CA LEU A 58 -10.14 -6.10 -12.58
C LEU A 58 -10.32 -4.59 -12.61
N ASP A 59 -11.54 -4.06 -12.48
CA ASP A 59 -11.81 -2.62 -12.34
C ASP A 59 -11.01 -2.05 -11.17
N LEU A 60 -10.48 -0.83 -11.28
CA LEU A 60 -9.65 -0.24 -10.23
C LEU A 60 -10.43 -0.04 -8.93
N ILE A 61 -11.72 0.30 -9.04
CA ILE A 61 -12.61 0.62 -7.93
C ILE A 61 -13.88 -0.21 -8.04
N LEU A 62 -14.25 -0.84 -6.92
CA LEU A 62 -15.49 -1.56 -6.72
C LEU A 62 -16.50 -0.68 -5.99
N LYS A 63 -17.80 -0.88 -6.23
CA LYS A 63 -18.87 -0.27 -5.43
C LYS A 63 -19.35 -1.26 -4.37
N LYS A 64 -19.41 -0.85 -3.10
CA LYS A 64 -19.81 -1.67 -1.95
C LYS A 64 -20.82 -0.93 -1.08
N ASN A 65 -21.64 -1.68 -0.34
CA ASN A 65 -22.57 -1.11 0.64
C ASN A 65 -22.14 -1.53 2.06
N TYR A 66 -21.89 -0.54 2.91
CA TYR A 66 -21.58 -0.74 4.33
C TYR A 66 -22.60 0.03 5.18
N GLY A 67 -23.36 -0.70 6.00
CA GLY A 67 -24.34 -0.09 6.91
C GLY A 67 -25.40 0.76 6.21
N GLY A 68 -25.82 0.37 5.00
CA GLY A 68 -26.83 1.08 4.21
C GLY A 68 -26.30 2.27 3.40
N ARG A 69 -24.98 2.52 3.42
CA ARG A 69 -24.33 3.59 2.64
C ARG A 69 -23.41 2.99 1.57
N GLU A 70 -23.37 3.64 0.42
CA GLU A 70 -22.50 3.22 -0.68
C GLU A 70 -21.11 3.84 -0.59
N TYR A 71 -20.09 2.99 -0.75
CA TYR A 71 -18.69 3.35 -0.77
C TYR A 71 -18.03 2.82 -2.03
N TYR A 72 -17.04 3.57 -2.52
CA TYR A 72 -16.03 3.06 -3.42
C TYR A 72 -15.00 2.31 -2.58
N GLN A 73 -14.61 1.11 -3.01
CA GLN A 73 -13.54 0.31 -2.42
C GLN A 73 -12.47 0.08 -3.48
N LEU A 74 -11.20 0.30 -3.14
CA LEU A 74 -10.09 -0.07 -4.01
C LEU A 74 -10.06 -1.58 -4.23
N ASN A 75 -9.87 -2.01 -5.48
CA ASN A 75 -9.84 -3.42 -5.83
C ASN A 75 -8.46 -4.02 -5.54
N PRO A 76 -8.31 -4.95 -4.58
CA PRO A 76 -7.02 -5.57 -4.29
C PRO A 76 -6.48 -6.38 -5.48
N ASP A 77 -7.34 -6.86 -6.38
CA ASP A 77 -6.95 -7.68 -7.53
C ASP A 77 -6.52 -6.88 -8.77
N VAL A 78 -6.54 -5.54 -8.74
CA VAL A 78 -6.19 -4.71 -9.91
C VAL A 78 -4.77 -4.97 -10.42
N GLY A 79 -3.85 -5.43 -9.55
CA GLY A 79 -2.49 -5.80 -9.94
C GLY A 79 -2.45 -6.87 -11.03
N ARG A 80 -3.47 -7.74 -11.14
CA ARG A 80 -3.54 -8.80 -12.17
C ARG A 80 -3.67 -8.27 -13.60
N ARG A 81 -3.90 -6.97 -13.79
CA ARG A 81 -3.78 -6.29 -15.10
C ARG A 81 -2.34 -6.25 -15.61
N TYR A 82 -1.36 -6.26 -14.70
CA TYR A 82 0.05 -6.03 -15.02
C TYR A 82 0.94 -7.24 -14.74
N PHE A 83 0.48 -8.16 -13.89
CA PHE A 83 1.19 -9.38 -13.52
C PHE A 83 0.38 -10.59 -13.99
N THR A 84 0.85 -11.23 -15.05
CA THR A 84 0.12 -12.30 -15.75
C THR A 84 0.69 -13.69 -15.47
N GLY A 85 1.94 -13.76 -15.00
CA GLY A 85 2.54 -15.00 -14.52
C GLY A 85 1.94 -15.43 -13.19
N GLY A 86 1.15 -16.51 -13.17
CA GLY A 86 0.57 -17.12 -11.95
C GLY A 86 1.58 -17.76 -10.98
N GLN A 87 2.86 -17.39 -11.09
CA GLN A 87 3.99 -17.96 -10.34
C GLN A 87 4.45 -17.08 -9.17
N ILE A 88 3.79 -15.93 -8.92
CA ILE A 88 4.10 -15.01 -7.81
C ILE A 88 2.86 -14.44 -7.14
N ALA A 89 3.02 -14.04 -5.87
CA ALA A 89 2.06 -13.19 -5.19
C ALA A 89 1.95 -11.83 -5.90
N VAL A 90 0.80 -11.58 -6.52
CA VAL A 90 0.50 -10.32 -7.21
C VAL A 90 0.38 -9.20 -6.19
N PRO A 91 1.04 -8.05 -6.39
CA PRO A 91 0.86 -6.86 -5.55
C PRO A 91 -0.61 -6.45 -5.48
N GLN A 92 -1.09 -6.21 -4.27
CA GLN A 92 -2.47 -5.78 -4.03
C GLN A 92 -2.50 -4.33 -3.57
N LEU A 93 -3.57 -3.63 -3.92
CA LEU A 93 -3.95 -2.40 -3.24
C LEU A 93 -4.55 -2.74 -1.87
N PHE A 94 -4.37 -1.84 -0.91
CA PHE A 94 -5.13 -1.91 0.32
C PHE A 94 -6.61 -1.68 0.03
N GLU A 95 -7.49 -2.38 0.73
CA GLU A 95 -8.95 -2.25 0.62
C GLU A 95 -9.44 -0.94 1.29
N GLU A 96 -8.91 0.19 0.85
CA GLU A 96 -9.38 1.50 1.27
C GLU A 96 -10.77 1.77 0.71
N VAL A 97 -11.57 2.47 1.51
CA VAL A 97 -12.92 2.89 1.14
C VAL A 97 -13.06 4.39 1.24
N PHE A 98 -13.84 4.96 0.32
CA PHE A 98 -14.25 6.37 0.38
C PHE A 98 -15.68 6.56 -0.12
N PRO A 99 -16.43 7.57 0.36
CA PRO A 99 -17.85 7.72 0.05
C PRO A 99 -18.10 7.95 -1.45
N VAL A 100 -19.12 7.27 -2.00
CA VAL A 100 -19.58 7.50 -3.39
C VAL A 100 -20.09 8.93 -3.54
N HIS A 101 -20.90 9.37 -2.58
CA HIS A 101 -21.41 10.73 -2.52
C HIS A 101 -20.46 11.58 -1.69
N LYS A 102 -19.67 12.41 -2.36
CA LYS A 102 -18.75 13.36 -1.73
C LYS A 102 -19.53 14.53 -1.12
N SER A 103 -19.27 14.83 0.16
CA SER A 103 -19.89 16.00 0.80
C SER A 103 -19.26 17.29 0.29
N SER A 104 -20.01 18.40 0.32
CA SER A 104 -19.50 19.73 -0.09
C SER A 104 -18.33 20.24 0.77
N ASN A 105 -18.18 19.67 1.97
CA ASN A 105 -17.13 20.01 2.92
C ASN A 105 -15.95 19.02 2.89
N THR A 106 -15.95 18.09 1.94
CA THR A 106 -14.89 17.10 1.75
C THR A 106 -13.86 17.60 0.75
N TYR A 107 -12.58 17.52 1.12
CA TYR A 107 -11.45 17.69 0.21
C TYR A 107 -10.75 16.34 -0.01
N ARG A 108 -10.75 15.84 -1.25
CA ARG A 108 -10.32 14.50 -1.66
C ARG A 108 -9.04 14.55 -2.49
N ILE A 109 -7.98 13.96 -1.95
CA ILE A 109 -6.66 13.85 -2.55
C ILE A 109 -6.42 12.39 -2.97
N PHE A 110 -6.03 12.17 -4.21
CA PHE A 110 -5.61 10.85 -4.69
C PHE A 110 -4.09 10.81 -4.81
N LEU A 111 -3.45 9.98 -3.98
CA LEU A 111 -2.01 9.73 -4.02
C LEU A 111 -1.70 8.58 -4.98
N LEU A 112 -0.86 8.85 -5.98
CA LEU A 112 -0.49 7.90 -7.04
C LEU A 112 1.02 7.61 -7.00
N GLY A 113 1.39 6.34 -7.23
CA GLY A 113 2.79 5.99 -7.36
C GLY A 113 3.14 4.51 -7.20
N GLY A 114 4.42 4.26 -6.97
CA GLY A 114 4.97 2.92 -6.72
C GLY A 114 4.91 2.50 -5.24
N SER A 115 5.73 1.53 -4.85
CA SER A 115 5.79 0.99 -3.47
C SER A 115 6.07 2.03 -2.38
N THR A 116 6.88 3.06 -2.67
CA THR A 116 7.08 4.18 -1.73
C THR A 116 5.80 4.99 -1.53
N ALA A 117 5.04 5.28 -2.59
CA ALA A 117 3.78 6.00 -2.46
C ALA A 117 2.72 5.14 -1.75
N ALA A 118 2.73 3.83 -2.01
CA ALA A 118 1.92 2.84 -1.29
C ALA A 118 2.22 2.79 0.21
N GLY A 119 3.36 3.34 0.64
CA GLY A 119 3.78 3.42 2.04
C GLY A 119 4.61 2.23 2.54
N PHE A 120 5.06 1.34 1.65
CA PHE A 120 5.88 0.17 2.02
C PHE A 120 7.11 0.60 2.85
N PRO A 121 7.41 -0.04 4.00
CA PRO A 121 6.88 -1.32 4.48
C PRO A 121 5.64 -1.21 5.39
N PHE A 122 5.14 0.00 5.61
CA PHE A 122 4.04 0.27 6.54
C PHE A 122 2.69 0.08 5.88
N GLU A 123 1.68 -0.19 6.71
CA GLU A 123 0.28 -0.25 6.31
C GLU A 123 -0.52 0.78 7.10
N LEU A 124 -1.75 1.03 6.64
CA LEU A 124 -2.78 1.78 7.38
C LEU A 124 -2.20 3.07 7.99
N ASN A 125 -2.13 3.19 9.32
CA ASN A 125 -1.77 4.41 10.05
C ASN A 125 -0.38 4.99 9.72
N ALA A 126 0.59 4.15 9.36
CA ALA A 126 1.99 4.57 9.21
C ALA A 126 2.41 4.85 7.76
N ARG A 127 1.46 4.88 6.81
CA ARG A 127 1.70 5.23 5.40
C ARG A 127 1.73 6.74 5.19
N VAL A 128 2.40 7.17 4.12
CA VAL A 128 2.49 8.60 3.79
C VAL A 128 1.12 9.25 3.55
N SER A 129 0.15 8.53 2.97
CA SER A 129 -1.22 9.03 2.78
C SER A 129 -1.89 9.33 4.11
N SER A 130 -1.87 8.39 5.05
CA SER A 130 -2.45 8.53 6.38
C SER A 130 -1.77 9.63 7.19
N LEU A 131 -0.44 9.72 7.14
CA LEU A 131 0.32 10.77 7.82
C LEU A 131 0.08 12.16 7.21
N LEU A 132 -0.22 12.24 5.92
CA LEU A 132 -0.64 13.47 5.26
C LEU A 132 -2.06 13.84 5.68
N GLU A 133 -2.98 12.87 5.67
CA GLU A 133 -4.37 13.04 6.11
C GLU A 133 -4.43 13.56 7.54
N ASP A 134 -3.75 12.91 8.49
CA ASP A 134 -3.70 13.34 9.90
C ASP A 134 -3.27 14.80 10.04
N ARG A 135 -2.22 15.17 9.30
CA ARG A 135 -1.65 16.51 9.36
C ARG A 135 -2.62 17.54 8.80
N LEU A 136 -3.26 17.25 7.67
CA LEU A 136 -4.23 18.14 7.05
C LEU A 136 -5.53 18.22 7.87
N GLN A 137 -5.99 17.11 8.43
CA GLN A 137 -7.21 17.03 9.23
C GLN A 137 -7.09 17.85 10.53
N VAL A 138 -5.91 17.89 11.14
CA VAL A 138 -5.62 18.79 12.27
C VAL A 138 -5.62 20.26 11.87
N LEU A 139 -5.14 20.57 10.67
CA LEU A 139 -5.11 21.94 10.14
C LEU A 139 -6.50 22.44 9.73
N PHE A 140 -7.39 21.52 9.34
CA PHE A 140 -8.76 21.78 8.91
C PHE A 140 -9.78 20.89 9.64
N PRO A 141 -9.95 21.03 10.97
CA PRO A 141 -10.84 20.17 11.76
C PRO A 141 -12.32 20.37 11.41
N GLU A 142 -12.66 21.50 10.77
CA GLU A 142 -14.00 21.77 10.25
C GLU A 142 -14.26 21.12 8.88
N LYS A 143 -13.24 20.66 8.15
CA LYS A 143 -13.38 19.95 6.86
C LYS A 143 -13.21 18.44 7.04
N THR A 144 -13.70 17.68 6.08
CA THR A 144 -13.33 16.25 5.95
C THR A 144 -12.21 16.14 4.93
N ILE A 145 -11.03 15.69 5.37
CA ILE A 145 -9.92 15.42 4.45
C ILE A 145 -9.90 13.92 4.13
N GLU A 146 -9.87 13.59 2.85
CA GLU A 146 -9.74 12.22 2.36
C GLU A 146 -8.44 12.10 1.55
N VAL A 147 -7.48 11.28 1.98
CA VAL A 147 -6.25 10.99 1.22
C VAL A 147 -6.22 9.52 0.82
N VAL A 148 -6.78 9.22 -0.36
CA VAL A 148 -6.91 7.85 -0.87
C VAL A 148 -5.62 7.43 -1.59
N ASN A 149 -5.07 6.28 -1.21
CA ASN A 149 -3.78 5.80 -1.70
C ASN A 149 -3.91 4.76 -2.82
N PHE A 150 -3.59 5.16 -4.04
CA PHE A 150 -3.53 4.32 -5.23
C PHE A 150 -2.09 3.88 -5.57
N GLY A 151 -1.20 3.87 -4.58
CA GLY A 151 0.16 3.35 -4.72
C GLY A 151 0.16 1.83 -4.84
N LEU A 152 0.83 1.30 -5.87
CA LEU A 152 0.99 -0.13 -6.09
C LEU A 152 2.47 -0.52 -6.11
N SER A 153 2.82 -1.68 -5.55
CA SER A 153 4.23 -2.12 -5.53
C SER A 153 4.66 -2.71 -6.87
N ALA A 154 5.97 -2.64 -7.16
CA ALA A 154 6.59 -3.18 -8.38
C ALA A 154 6.01 -2.69 -9.72
N VAL A 155 5.37 -1.51 -9.75
CA VAL A 155 4.90 -0.88 -10.99
C VAL A 155 5.65 0.40 -11.33
N ASN A 156 5.54 0.81 -12.59
CA ASN A 156 6.16 2.01 -13.18
C ASN A 156 5.08 3.01 -13.66
N SER A 157 5.49 4.04 -14.41
CA SER A 157 4.61 5.09 -14.91
C SER A 157 3.48 4.63 -15.84
N TYR A 158 3.53 3.43 -16.43
CA TYR A 158 2.41 2.90 -17.22
C TYR A 158 1.19 2.61 -16.35
N THR A 159 1.39 2.06 -15.15
CA THR A 159 0.29 1.78 -14.21
C THR A 159 -0.34 3.07 -13.71
N VAL A 160 0.45 4.10 -13.41
CA VAL A 160 -0.09 5.40 -13.00
C VAL A 160 -0.89 6.05 -14.14
N LEU A 161 -0.42 5.90 -15.39
CA LEU A 161 -1.13 6.38 -16.57
C LEU A 161 -2.44 5.61 -16.83
N ASP A 162 -2.48 4.31 -16.52
CA ASP A 162 -3.70 3.50 -16.58
C ASP A 162 -4.70 3.95 -15.50
N PHE A 163 -4.26 4.03 -14.25
CA PHE A 163 -5.11 4.44 -13.12
C PHE A 163 -5.72 5.83 -13.32
N ILE A 164 -4.92 6.83 -13.72
CA ILE A 164 -5.43 8.19 -13.81
C ILE A 164 -6.57 8.34 -14.85
N GLN A 165 -6.61 7.49 -15.88
CA GLN A 165 -7.70 7.50 -16.86
C GLN A 165 -9.05 7.11 -16.24
N GLU A 166 -9.05 6.23 -15.23
CA GLU A 166 -10.27 5.87 -14.48
C GLU A 166 -10.55 6.88 -13.36
N LEU A 167 -9.51 7.33 -12.65
CA LEU A 167 -9.66 8.09 -11.40
C LEU A 167 -10.27 9.47 -11.56
N VAL A 168 -10.19 10.08 -12.75
CA VAL A 168 -10.85 11.37 -13.05
C VAL A 168 -12.37 11.32 -12.85
N HIS A 169 -12.97 10.13 -12.83
CA HIS A 169 -14.41 9.94 -12.66
C HIS A 169 -14.87 9.84 -11.20
N TYR A 170 -13.95 9.88 -10.22
CA TYR A 170 -14.24 9.65 -8.80
C TYR A 170 -14.11 10.92 -7.93
N GLN A 171 -14.30 12.08 -8.56
CA GLN A 171 -14.36 13.42 -7.93
C GLN A 171 -13.14 13.80 -7.05
N PRO A 172 -11.89 13.56 -7.47
CA PRO A 172 -10.72 14.09 -6.77
C PRO A 172 -10.67 15.62 -6.87
N ASP A 173 -10.23 16.28 -5.81
CA ASP A 173 -9.83 17.71 -5.84
C ASP A 173 -8.36 17.88 -6.20
N LEU A 174 -7.55 16.84 -6.01
CA LEU A 174 -6.11 16.90 -6.24
C LEU A 174 -5.51 15.53 -6.54
N PHE A 175 -4.64 15.47 -7.55
CA PHE A 175 -3.72 14.36 -7.72
C PHE A 175 -2.36 14.67 -7.09
N LEU A 176 -1.89 13.78 -6.22
CA LEU A 176 -0.53 13.83 -5.67
C LEU A 176 0.28 12.68 -6.26
N ILE A 177 1.37 12.98 -6.98
CA ILE A 177 2.08 12.00 -7.81
C ILE A 177 3.52 11.82 -7.34
N TYR A 178 3.84 10.61 -6.86
CA TYR A 178 5.20 10.19 -6.48
C TYR A 178 5.56 8.88 -7.23
N MET A 179 6.20 9.00 -8.40
CA MET A 179 6.51 7.85 -9.27
C MET A 179 7.86 7.98 -9.99
N GLY A 180 8.38 6.83 -10.44
CA GLY A 180 9.60 6.75 -11.26
C GLY A 180 10.72 5.86 -10.70
N HIS A 181 10.52 5.23 -9.54
CA HIS A 181 11.51 4.31 -8.96
C HIS A 181 11.72 3.03 -9.78
N ASN A 182 10.66 2.52 -10.41
CA ASN A 182 10.68 1.22 -11.09
C ASN A 182 10.62 1.33 -12.61
N GLU A 183 11.01 2.44 -13.24
CA GLU A 183 10.85 2.61 -14.70
C GLU A 183 11.61 1.57 -15.54
N PHE A 184 12.64 0.96 -14.97
CA PHE A 184 13.38 -0.11 -15.61
C PHE A 184 12.71 -1.48 -15.39
N TYR A 185 12.33 -1.80 -14.16
CA TYR A 185 11.99 -3.16 -13.75
C TYR A 185 10.52 -3.40 -13.46
N GLY A 186 9.78 -2.37 -13.04
CA GLY A 186 8.36 -2.51 -12.74
C GLY A 186 7.59 -3.07 -13.94
N ALA A 187 6.43 -3.67 -13.71
CA ALA A 187 5.65 -4.37 -14.73
C ALA A 187 5.60 -3.58 -16.06
N LEU A 188 5.81 -4.28 -17.19
CA LEU A 188 5.91 -3.69 -18.54
C LEU A 188 7.19 -2.85 -18.80
N GLY A 189 8.10 -2.79 -17.83
CA GLY A 189 9.40 -2.13 -17.95
C GLY A 189 10.39 -2.90 -18.83
N VAL A 190 11.39 -2.19 -19.38
CA VAL A 190 12.38 -2.75 -20.32
C VAL A 190 13.20 -3.91 -19.74
N GLY A 191 13.44 -3.89 -18.44
CA GLY A 191 14.15 -4.93 -17.69
C GLY A 191 13.24 -5.93 -16.99
N SER A 192 11.92 -5.82 -17.16
CA SER A 192 10.91 -6.63 -16.46
C SER A 192 10.80 -8.04 -17.05
N THR A 193 10.32 -9.00 -16.25
CA THR A 193 9.83 -10.29 -16.73
C THR A 193 8.49 -10.16 -17.48
N GLU A 194 7.65 -9.20 -17.11
CA GLU A 194 6.39 -8.86 -17.78
C GLU A 194 6.63 -7.94 -19.02
N TYR A 195 7.62 -8.26 -19.85
CA TYR A 195 8.07 -7.39 -20.94
C TYR A 195 7.29 -7.61 -22.24
N LEU A 196 6.72 -6.53 -22.81
CA LEU A 196 5.96 -6.55 -24.08
C LEU A 196 6.63 -5.79 -25.23
N GLY A 197 7.92 -5.46 -25.10
CA GLY A 197 8.64 -4.67 -26.11
C GLY A 197 9.06 -3.29 -25.61
N ARG A 198 9.78 -2.56 -26.47
CA ARG A 198 10.24 -1.18 -26.19
C ARG A 198 9.22 -0.12 -26.63
N ASN A 199 8.27 -0.48 -27.48
CA ASN A 199 7.35 0.47 -28.11
C ASN A 199 6.22 0.86 -27.15
N ARG A 200 6.19 2.13 -26.76
CA ARG A 200 5.18 2.71 -25.87
C ARG A 200 3.74 2.51 -26.36
N THR A 201 3.49 2.67 -27.65
CA THR A 201 2.15 2.55 -28.23
C THR A 201 1.64 1.11 -28.11
N VAL A 202 2.50 0.11 -28.32
CA VAL A 202 2.14 -1.30 -28.15
C VAL A 202 1.72 -1.58 -26.71
N ILE A 203 2.50 -1.12 -25.73
CA ILE A 203 2.19 -1.30 -24.30
C ILE A 203 0.85 -0.65 -23.94
N LYS A 204 0.61 0.58 -24.41
CA LYS A 204 -0.67 1.26 -24.15
C LYS A 204 -1.85 0.55 -24.81
N THR A 205 -1.69 0.05 -26.03
CA THR A 205 -2.75 -0.70 -26.72
C THR A 205 -3.04 -1.99 -25.97
N TYR A 206 -2.02 -2.70 -25.49
CA TYR A 206 -2.18 -3.88 -24.64
C TYR A 206 -3.03 -3.57 -23.39
N LEU A 207 -2.69 -2.51 -22.64
CA LEU A 207 -3.45 -2.10 -21.45
C LEU A 207 -4.92 -1.74 -21.76
N LYS A 208 -5.19 -1.14 -22.92
CA LYS A 208 -6.56 -0.89 -23.35
C LYS A 208 -7.32 -2.19 -23.64
N LEU A 209 -6.65 -3.17 -24.25
CA LEU A 209 -7.26 -4.46 -24.59
C LEU A 209 -7.55 -5.32 -23.36
N GLU A 210 -6.80 -5.16 -22.26
CA GLU A 210 -7.05 -5.84 -20.97
C GLU A 210 -8.46 -5.62 -20.40
N HIS A 211 -9.16 -4.56 -20.85
CA HIS A 211 -10.55 -4.27 -20.44
C HIS A 211 -11.60 -5.17 -21.13
N PHE A 212 -11.19 -5.93 -22.15
CA PHE A 212 -12.07 -6.87 -22.88
C PHE A 212 -11.89 -8.31 -22.39
N LYS A 213 -13.00 -8.97 -22.05
CA LYS A 213 -12.99 -10.35 -21.56
C LYS A 213 -12.54 -11.35 -22.62
N THR A 214 -12.89 -11.08 -23.86
CA THR A 214 -12.40 -11.80 -25.05
C THR A 214 -10.89 -11.73 -25.19
N PHE A 215 -10.28 -10.57 -24.91
CA PHE A 215 -8.83 -10.43 -24.89
C PHE A 215 -8.20 -11.18 -23.72
N LEU A 216 -8.78 -11.11 -22.52
CA LEU A 216 -8.33 -11.91 -21.37
C LEU A 216 -8.38 -13.41 -21.69
N LEU A 217 -9.44 -13.88 -22.35
CA LEU A 217 -9.58 -15.27 -22.78
C LEU A 217 -8.45 -15.66 -23.75
N LEU A 218 -8.19 -14.83 -24.75
CA LEU A 218 -7.09 -15.06 -25.70
C LEU A 218 -5.73 -15.11 -25.00
N ARG A 219 -5.43 -14.10 -24.16
CA ARG A 219 -4.17 -14.01 -23.41
C ARG A 219 -3.98 -15.21 -22.51
N ASN A 220 -5.00 -15.58 -21.74
CA ASN A 220 -4.94 -16.72 -20.82
C ASN A 220 -4.81 -18.04 -21.60
N GLY A 221 -5.46 -18.16 -22.76
CA GLY A 221 -5.30 -19.30 -23.67
C GLY A 221 -3.88 -19.44 -24.20
N ILE A 222 -3.27 -18.34 -24.64
CA ILE A 222 -1.86 -18.32 -25.08
C ILE A 222 -0.92 -18.70 -23.93
N ALA A 223 -1.10 -18.11 -22.74
CA ALA A 223 -0.29 -18.42 -21.57
C ALA A 223 -0.43 -19.90 -21.15
N GLY A 224 -1.66 -20.43 -21.19
CA GLY A 224 -1.96 -21.84 -20.93
C GLY A 224 -1.24 -22.76 -21.92
N LEU A 225 -1.32 -22.47 -23.21
CA LEU A 225 -0.60 -23.23 -24.25
C LEU A 225 0.92 -23.17 -24.03
N GLN A 226 1.48 -21.99 -23.73
CA GLN A 226 2.91 -21.84 -23.45
C GLN A 226 3.35 -22.67 -22.23
N SER A 227 2.53 -22.74 -21.18
CA SER A 227 2.82 -23.52 -19.97
C SER A 227 2.87 -25.04 -20.21
N LEU A 228 2.16 -25.54 -21.24
CA LEU A 228 2.23 -26.95 -21.64
C LEU A 228 3.56 -27.31 -22.32
N PHE A 229 4.22 -26.33 -22.96
CA PHE A 229 5.48 -26.54 -23.69
C PHE A 229 6.71 -26.04 -22.93
N HIS A 230 6.55 -25.20 -21.90
CA HIS A 230 7.64 -24.68 -21.09
C HIS A 230 7.38 -24.99 -19.62
N ALA A 231 8.16 -25.92 -19.07
CA ALA A 231 8.37 -25.98 -17.61
C ALA A 231 9.18 -24.75 -17.20
N GLY A 232 8.50 -23.64 -16.94
CA GLY A 232 9.13 -22.44 -16.39
C GLY A 232 9.85 -22.75 -15.08
N PRO A 233 10.81 -21.90 -14.65
CA PRO A 233 11.49 -22.10 -13.38
C PRO A 233 10.44 -22.25 -12.26
N LYS A 234 10.48 -23.40 -11.57
CA LYS A 234 9.63 -23.62 -10.39
C LYS A 234 9.96 -22.56 -9.35
N GLU A 235 8.92 -22.03 -8.73
CA GLU A 235 8.98 -21.12 -7.60
C GLU A 235 10.02 -21.62 -6.58
N THR A 236 11.16 -20.93 -6.48
CA THR A 236 12.07 -21.09 -5.35
C THR A 236 11.42 -20.39 -4.16
N SER A 237 10.67 -21.16 -3.37
CA SER A 237 9.95 -20.69 -2.19
C SER A 237 10.82 -19.74 -1.35
N GLY A 238 10.49 -18.45 -1.35
CA GLY A 238 11.15 -17.44 -0.51
C GLY A 238 11.76 -16.23 -1.23
N GLU A 239 11.85 -16.19 -2.56
CA GLU A 239 12.41 -15.00 -3.24
C GLU A 239 11.52 -13.75 -3.13
N THR A 240 12.14 -12.56 -3.13
CA THR A 240 11.40 -11.28 -3.05
C THR A 240 10.68 -11.00 -4.38
N LEU A 241 9.57 -10.25 -4.34
CA LEU A 241 8.84 -9.86 -5.55
C LEU A 241 9.75 -9.23 -6.62
N MET A 242 10.69 -8.36 -6.21
CA MET A 242 11.62 -7.72 -7.15
C MET A 242 12.66 -8.69 -7.71
N ALA A 243 13.00 -9.78 -7.02
CA ALA A 243 13.86 -10.82 -7.59
C ALA A 243 13.20 -11.51 -8.78
N TYR A 244 11.88 -11.74 -8.71
CA TYR A 244 11.11 -12.28 -9.82
C TYR A 244 10.92 -11.28 -10.96
N VAL A 245 10.56 -10.03 -10.64
CA VAL A 245 10.21 -9.01 -11.63
C VAL A 245 11.43 -8.61 -12.49
N VAL A 246 12.66 -8.79 -12.00
CA VAL A 246 13.88 -8.41 -12.73
C VAL A 246 14.33 -9.54 -13.66
N ARG A 247 14.11 -9.36 -14.97
CA ARG A 247 14.66 -10.22 -16.02
C ARG A 247 16.11 -9.86 -16.33
N LYS A 248 16.38 -8.57 -16.55
CA LYS A 248 17.70 -8.07 -16.98
C LYS A 248 18.45 -7.46 -15.81
N LYS A 249 19.29 -8.27 -15.16
CA LYS A 249 20.03 -7.88 -13.94
C LYS A 249 21.04 -6.75 -14.13
N GLU A 250 21.35 -6.37 -15.37
CA GLU A 250 22.31 -5.30 -15.70
C GLU A 250 21.80 -4.39 -16.82
N ILE A 251 21.61 -3.11 -16.52
CA ILE A 251 21.25 -2.06 -17.50
C ILE A 251 22.28 -0.92 -17.36
N PRO A 252 23.34 -0.92 -18.19
CA PRO A 252 24.36 0.12 -18.15
C PRO A 252 23.79 1.52 -18.38
N TYR A 253 24.48 2.53 -17.82
CA TYR A 253 24.13 3.93 -18.01
C TYR A 253 24.16 4.30 -19.49
N ASP A 254 23.21 5.12 -19.95
CA ASP A 254 23.06 5.55 -21.35
C ASP A 254 22.89 4.42 -22.40
N SER A 255 22.67 3.18 -21.96
CA SER A 255 22.33 2.07 -22.86
C SER A 255 20.99 2.32 -23.59
N PRO A 256 20.71 1.60 -24.70
CA PRO A 256 19.43 1.73 -25.40
C PRO A 256 18.20 1.47 -24.51
N ASP A 257 18.28 0.49 -23.61
CA ASP A 257 17.22 0.22 -22.64
C ASP A 257 17.07 1.36 -21.64
N TYR A 258 18.18 1.97 -21.22
CA TYR A 258 18.16 3.13 -20.33
C TYR A 258 17.44 4.32 -20.95
N LYS A 259 17.81 4.67 -22.18
CA LYS A 259 17.19 5.75 -22.95
C LYS A 259 15.70 5.47 -23.20
N THR A 260 15.34 4.23 -23.52
CA THR A 260 13.94 3.83 -23.71
C THR A 260 13.11 4.03 -22.44
N ALA A 261 13.60 3.55 -21.29
CA ALA A 261 12.89 3.72 -20.00
C ALA A 261 12.71 5.21 -19.66
N ARG A 262 13.76 6.01 -19.84
CA ARG A 262 13.74 7.46 -19.64
C ARG A 262 12.71 8.16 -20.54
N ASP A 263 12.75 7.87 -21.84
CA ASP A 263 11.88 8.54 -22.83
C ASP A 263 10.42 8.16 -22.63
N ASN A 264 10.15 6.89 -22.31
CA ASN A 264 8.81 6.41 -21.95
C ASN A 264 8.30 7.07 -20.68
N PHE A 265 9.11 7.18 -19.62
CA PHE A 265 8.74 7.87 -18.39
C PHE A 265 8.38 9.33 -18.65
N LYS A 266 9.21 10.06 -19.40
CA LYS A 266 8.95 11.45 -19.78
C LYS A 266 7.61 11.60 -20.51
N ALA A 267 7.35 10.74 -21.49
CA ALA A 267 6.11 10.75 -22.26
C ALA A 267 4.90 10.39 -21.39
N ASN A 268 5.02 9.39 -20.51
CA ASN A 268 3.96 8.98 -19.59
C ASN A 268 3.63 10.08 -18.58
N LEU A 269 4.63 10.68 -17.93
CA LEU A 269 4.43 11.78 -16.98
C LEU A 269 3.72 12.96 -17.67
N LYS A 270 4.16 13.34 -18.87
CA LYS A 270 3.50 14.42 -19.61
C LYS A 270 2.02 14.10 -19.87
N GLU A 271 1.71 12.90 -20.34
CA GLU A 271 0.32 12.49 -20.62
C GLU A 271 -0.53 12.41 -19.36
N ILE A 272 0.02 11.95 -18.23
CA ILE A 272 -0.65 11.95 -16.92
C ILE A 272 -1.07 13.38 -16.53
N LEU A 273 -0.16 14.34 -16.65
CA LEU A 273 -0.45 15.74 -16.32
C LEU A 273 -1.42 16.39 -17.32
N GLU A 274 -1.36 16.00 -18.60
CA GLU A 274 -2.35 16.42 -19.62
C GLU A 274 -3.75 15.90 -19.30
N ILE A 275 -3.89 14.66 -18.83
CA ILE A 275 -5.18 14.09 -18.40
C ILE A 275 -5.73 14.90 -17.22
N ALA A 276 -4.93 15.12 -16.17
CA ALA A 276 -5.35 15.92 -15.02
C ALA A 276 -5.82 17.33 -15.44
N LYS A 277 -5.03 18.01 -16.27
CA LYS A 277 -5.36 19.35 -16.79
C LYS A 277 -6.63 19.37 -17.64
N ARG A 278 -6.83 18.38 -18.53
CA ARG A 278 -8.03 18.26 -19.37
C ARG A 278 -9.30 18.13 -18.54
N HIS A 279 -9.22 17.39 -17.43
CA HIS A 279 -10.33 17.21 -16.49
C HIS A 279 -10.42 18.31 -15.43
N LYS A 280 -9.57 19.35 -15.51
CA LYS A 280 -9.52 20.48 -14.56
C LYS A 280 -9.27 20.04 -13.12
N ILE A 281 -8.53 18.95 -12.93
CA ILE A 281 -8.12 18.47 -11.61
C ILE A 281 -6.66 18.90 -11.40
N PRO A 282 -6.36 19.72 -10.39
CA PRO A 282 -4.99 20.07 -10.03
C PRO A 282 -4.12 18.85 -9.76
N ALA A 283 -2.82 19.01 -9.99
CA ALA A 283 -1.83 17.98 -9.68
C ALA A 283 -0.63 18.59 -8.95
N VAL A 284 0.03 17.77 -8.13
CA VAL A 284 1.34 18.06 -7.53
C VAL A 284 2.24 16.86 -7.78
N THR A 285 3.45 17.10 -8.25
CA THR A 285 4.45 16.05 -8.48
C THR A 285 5.56 16.12 -7.43
N SER A 286 6.34 15.06 -7.31
CA SER A 286 7.47 15.01 -6.39
C SER A 286 8.69 14.38 -7.01
N THR A 287 9.87 14.95 -6.76
CA THR A 287 11.15 14.28 -7.00
C THR A 287 11.26 13.02 -6.13
N LEU A 288 12.06 12.07 -6.57
CA LEU A 288 12.29 10.78 -5.90
C LEU A 288 13.48 10.84 -4.95
N VAL A 289 13.38 10.09 -3.86
CA VAL A 289 14.44 9.96 -2.84
C VAL A 289 14.96 8.53 -2.77
N CYS A 290 16.26 8.39 -2.55
CA CYS A 290 16.92 7.10 -2.37
C CYS A 290 18.12 7.23 -1.43
N ASN A 291 18.59 6.11 -0.92
CA ASN A 291 19.77 6.07 -0.07
C ASN A 291 21.04 6.24 -0.92
N LEU A 292 21.80 7.30 -0.62
CA LEU A 292 22.99 7.68 -1.39
C LEU A 292 24.28 7.14 -0.78
N LYS A 293 24.42 7.21 0.56
CA LYS A 293 25.73 7.04 1.21
C LYS A 293 25.92 5.74 1.99
N ASP A 294 24.83 5.07 2.35
CA ASP A 294 24.87 3.91 3.26
C ASP A 294 24.62 2.58 2.53
N LEU A 295 24.31 2.62 1.23
CA LEU A 295 24.15 1.44 0.37
C LEU A 295 25.12 1.50 -0.80
N LYS A 296 26.05 0.53 -0.85
CA LYS A 296 26.98 0.33 -1.98
C LYS A 296 26.21 0.07 -3.29
N PRO A 297 26.75 0.43 -4.47
CA PRO A 297 26.25 -0.08 -5.75
C PRO A 297 26.17 -1.60 -5.77
N PHE A 298 25.09 -2.16 -6.33
CA PHE A 298 24.92 -3.61 -6.44
C PHE A 298 25.74 -4.17 -7.60
N VAL A 299 25.73 -3.49 -8.75
CA VAL A 299 26.48 -3.91 -9.94
C VAL A 299 27.27 -2.74 -10.50
N SER A 300 28.58 -2.93 -10.64
CA SER A 300 29.47 -1.97 -11.30
C SER A 300 29.92 -2.54 -12.64
N VAL A 301 29.72 -1.77 -13.70
CA VAL A 301 30.12 -2.14 -15.07
C VAL A 301 31.14 -1.14 -15.58
N PHE A 302 32.11 -1.65 -16.33
CA PHE A 302 33.06 -0.81 -17.06
C PHE A 302 32.44 -0.21 -18.31
N TYR A 303 33.06 0.85 -18.82
CA TYR A 303 32.74 1.42 -20.11
C TYR A 303 32.95 0.36 -21.20
N PRO A 304 32.00 0.14 -22.13
CA PRO A 304 32.07 -0.98 -23.06
C PRO A 304 33.33 -1.06 -23.93
N LYS A 305 34.05 0.06 -24.14
CA LYS A 305 35.24 0.10 -25.01
C LYS A 305 36.57 0.11 -24.26
N ILE A 306 36.58 0.01 -22.93
CA ILE A 306 37.85 -0.02 -22.19
C ILE A 306 38.62 -1.31 -22.49
N ASN A 307 39.90 -1.18 -22.85
CA ASN A 307 40.73 -2.31 -23.26
C ASN A 307 41.32 -3.06 -22.05
N LYS A 308 41.96 -4.21 -22.29
CA LYS A 308 42.49 -5.07 -21.22
C LYS A 308 43.57 -4.37 -20.39
N THR A 309 44.52 -3.70 -21.05
CA THR A 309 45.62 -2.99 -20.39
C THR A 309 45.12 -1.83 -19.52
N GLU A 310 44.17 -1.05 -20.04
CA GLU A 310 43.50 0.02 -19.29
C GLU A 310 42.76 -0.54 -18.05
N LYS A 311 42.09 -1.69 -18.17
CA LYS A 311 41.45 -2.37 -17.02
C LYS A 311 42.45 -2.83 -15.97
N GLU A 312 43.59 -3.37 -16.39
CA GLU A 312 44.65 -3.81 -15.47
C GLU A 312 45.25 -2.61 -14.71
N GLU A 313 45.55 -1.52 -15.43
CA GLU A 313 46.05 -0.31 -14.82
C GLU A 313 45.01 0.36 -13.90
N TRP A 314 43.74 0.43 -14.33
CA TRP A 314 42.64 0.91 -13.50
C TRP A 314 42.54 0.11 -12.20
N SER A 315 42.65 -1.22 -12.30
CA SER A 315 42.54 -2.14 -11.16
C SER A 315 43.64 -1.92 -10.13
N ARG A 316 44.85 -1.56 -10.58
CA ARG A 316 45.97 -1.20 -9.71
C ARG A 316 45.67 0.06 -8.89
N TYR A 317 45.21 1.14 -9.54
CA TYR A 317 44.85 2.38 -8.83
C TYR A 317 43.66 2.19 -7.90
N TYR A 318 42.62 1.48 -8.35
CA TYR A 318 41.48 1.14 -7.52
C TYR A 318 41.92 0.32 -6.28
N HIS A 319 42.75 -0.71 -6.46
CA HIS A 319 43.28 -1.52 -5.37
C HIS A 319 44.07 -0.67 -4.36
N ASN A 320 45.02 0.14 -4.83
CA ASN A 320 45.78 1.06 -3.98
C ASN A 320 44.87 2.01 -3.19
N GLY A 321 43.83 2.54 -3.85
CA GLY A 321 42.82 3.36 -3.20
C GLY A 321 42.10 2.62 -2.07
N THR A 322 41.72 1.35 -2.28
CA THR A 322 41.09 0.53 -1.22
C THR A 322 42.03 0.25 -0.06
N VAL A 323 43.33 0.07 -0.32
CA VAL A 323 44.35 -0.12 0.72
C VAL A 323 44.48 1.13 1.58
N TYR A 324 44.65 2.31 0.95
CA TYR A 324 44.69 3.58 1.68
C TYR A 324 43.39 3.86 2.45
N PHE A 325 42.25 3.52 1.87
CA PHE A 325 40.96 3.68 2.52
C PHE A 325 40.85 2.86 3.80
N LYS A 326 41.29 1.59 3.78
CA LYS A 326 41.33 0.71 4.96
C LYS A 326 42.30 1.21 6.03
N GLN A 327 43.37 1.91 5.64
CA GLN A 327 44.32 2.55 6.55
C GLN A 327 43.82 3.88 7.14
N GLY A 328 42.61 4.34 6.81
CA GLY A 328 42.09 5.65 7.24
C GLY A 328 42.74 6.85 6.52
N LYS A 329 43.58 6.61 5.51
CA LYS A 329 44.26 7.64 4.70
C LYS A 329 43.34 8.11 3.57
N PHE A 330 42.27 8.81 3.95
CA PHE A 330 41.16 9.13 3.03
C PHE A 330 41.54 10.11 1.92
N GLY A 331 42.53 10.98 2.14
CA GLY A 331 43.03 11.90 1.11
C GLY A 331 43.77 11.16 0.00
N GLU A 332 44.67 10.24 0.38
CA GLU A 332 45.43 9.35 -0.49
C GLU A 332 44.48 8.40 -1.24
N ALA A 333 43.53 7.80 -0.52
CA ALA A 333 42.52 6.94 -1.11
C ALA A 333 41.75 7.67 -2.21
N PHE A 334 41.27 8.88 -1.94
CA PHE A 334 40.58 9.70 -2.95
C PHE A 334 41.44 9.98 -4.17
N ARG A 335 42.74 10.29 -4.02
CA ARG A 335 43.65 10.54 -5.16
C ARG A 335 43.81 9.29 -6.04
N GLN A 336 43.96 8.11 -5.43
CA GLN A 336 44.05 6.86 -6.17
C GLN A 336 42.74 6.52 -6.89
N PHE A 337 41.59 6.65 -6.20
CA PHE A 337 40.29 6.45 -6.83
C PHE A 337 40.01 7.48 -7.93
N LEU A 338 40.41 8.74 -7.77
CA LEU A 338 40.27 9.76 -8.80
C LEU A 338 41.05 9.40 -10.07
N THR A 339 42.26 8.87 -9.92
CA THR A 339 43.08 8.41 -11.05
C THR A 339 42.38 7.26 -11.78
N ALA A 340 41.89 6.26 -11.05
CA ALA A 340 41.09 5.18 -11.63
C ALA A 340 39.81 5.72 -12.32
N TYR A 341 39.10 6.66 -11.68
CA TYR A 341 37.88 7.26 -12.21
C TYR A 341 38.09 8.08 -13.48
N GLN A 342 39.27 8.69 -13.65
CA GLN A 342 39.65 9.41 -14.87
C GLN A 342 39.86 8.47 -16.06
N MET A 343 40.30 7.23 -15.80
CA MET A 343 40.41 6.19 -16.83
C MET A 343 39.04 5.59 -17.18
N ASP A 344 38.22 5.29 -16.16
CA ASP A 344 36.84 4.84 -16.33
C ASP A 344 35.91 5.49 -15.29
N SER A 345 35.04 6.36 -15.79
CA SER A 345 34.09 7.12 -14.95
C SER A 345 32.75 6.41 -14.75
N THR A 346 32.58 5.20 -15.29
CA THR A 346 31.32 4.44 -15.30
C THR A 346 31.25 3.35 -14.23
N TYR A 347 32.40 2.96 -13.65
CA TYR A 347 32.44 1.97 -12.57
C TYR A 347 31.85 2.52 -11.26
N ALA A 348 30.61 2.15 -10.96
CA ALA A 348 29.80 2.72 -9.88
C ALA A 348 30.46 2.69 -8.50
N ASP A 349 31.09 1.57 -8.13
CA ASP A 349 31.73 1.42 -6.82
C ASP A 349 32.93 2.37 -6.62
N CYS A 350 33.65 2.70 -7.70
CA CYS A 350 34.74 3.67 -7.61
C CYS A 350 34.21 5.05 -7.18
N ALA A 351 33.12 5.51 -7.81
CA ALA A 351 32.44 6.74 -7.40
C ALA A 351 31.93 6.67 -5.96
N PHE A 352 31.43 5.51 -5.52
CA PHE A 352 30.97 5.34 -4.13
C PHE A 352 32.12 5.51 -3.12
N LEU A 353 33.26 4.87 -3.38
CA LEU A 353 34.44 4.97 -2.51
C LEU A 353 35.08 6.37 -2.54
N MET A 354 35.02 7.08 -3.67
CA MET A 354 35.35 8.51 -3.72
C MET A 354 34.44 9.33 -2.80
N GLY A 355 33.12 9.08 -2.86
CA GLY A 355 32.13 9.71 -1.98
C GLY A 355 32.42 9.46 -0.51
N LYS A 356 32.70 8.20 -0.12
CA LYS A 356 33.09 7.84 1.25
C LYS A 356 34.38 8.53 1.69
N SER A 357 35.41 8.54 0.85
CA SER A 357 36.70 9.16 1.14
C SER A 357 36.56 10.67 1.39
N LEU A 358 35.72 11.35 0.61
CA LEU A 358 35.42 12.77 0.79
C LEU A 358 34.55 13.04 2.02
N LEU A 359 33.59 12.16 2.33
CA LEU A 359 32.76 12.28 3.52
C LEU A 359 33.60 12.23 4.79
N PHE A 360 34.56 11.29 4.89
CA PHE A 360 35.49 11.22 6.03
C PHE A 360 36.45 12.42 6.12
N GLN A 361 36.62 13.16 5.03
CA GLN A 361 37.35 14.45 5.01
C GLN A 361 36.43 15.65 5.30
N ASN A 362 35.18 15.44 5.72
CA ASN A 362 34.16 16.47 5.90
C ASN A 362 33.82 17.29 4.63
N LYS A 363 34.18 16.80 3.44
CA LYS A 363 33.90 17.43 2.13
C LYS A 363 32.51 17.04 1.62
N ASN A 364 31.49 17.35 2.41
CA ASN A 364 30.13 16.81 2.29
C ASN A 364 29.45 17.11 0.94
N ARG A 365 29.61 18.34 0.40
CA ARG A 365 29.01 18.73 -0.89
C ARG A 365 29.54 17.88 -2.04
N THR A 366 30.86 17.72 -2.11
CA THR A 366 31.52 16.91 -3.15
C THR A 366 31.28 15.42 -2.94
N ALA A 367 31.26 14.96 -1.68
CA ALA A 367 30.89 13.59 -1.34
C ALA A 367 29.49 13.24 -1.88
N ARG A 368 28.50 14.12 -1.69
CA ARG A 368 27.14 13.94 -2.21
C ARG A 368 27.09 13.80 -3.72
N TYR A 369 27.89 14.59 -4.45
CA TYR A 369 27.98 14.46 -5.91
C TYR A 369 28.44 13.05 -6.31
N TYR A 370 29.51 12.53 -5.70
CA TYR A 370 30.03 11.21 -6.02
C TYR A 370 29.11 10.07 -5.57
N PHE A 371 28.41 10.20 -4.44
CA PHE A 371 27.37 9.25 -4.07
C PHE A 371 26.21 9.24 -5.07
N ARG A 372 25.79 10.42 -5.54
CA ARG A 372 24.75 10.51 -6.57
C ARG A 372 25.20 9.81 -7.85
N ARG A 373 26.43 10.09 -8.30
CA ARG A 373 27.07 9.43 -9.45
C ARG A 373 27.11 7.92 -9.27
N ALA A 374 27.53 7.41 -8.12
CA ALA A 374 27.59 5.98 -7.85
C ALA A 374 26.23 5.30 -8.04
N ALA A 375 25.17 5.90 -7.49
CA ALA A 375 23.83 5.35 -7.66
C ALA A 375 23.25 5.55 -9.08
N ASP A 376 23.65 6.61 -9.80
CA ASP A 376 23.32 6.78 -11.23
C ASP A 376 24.10 5.82 -12.14
N LEU A 377 25.20 5.25 -11.68
CA LEU A 377 26.04 4.31 -12.43
C LEU A 377 25.76 2.84 -12.08
N ASP A 378 25.08 2.57 -10.96
CA ASP A 378 24.70 1.24 -10.52
C ASP A 378 23.87 0.53 -11.62
N ALA A 379 24.45 -0.50 -12.23
CA ALA A 379 23.85 -1.16 -13.38
C ALA A 379 22.64 -2.02 -12.99
N LEU A 380 22.48 -2.33 -11.70
CA LEU A 380 21.21 -2.82 -11.17
C LEU A 380 20.36 -1.63 -10.74
N ARG A 381 19.45 -1.24 -11.63
CA ARG A 381 18.67 0.02 -11.59
C ARG A 381 17.53 0.05 -10.56
N PHE A 382 17.83 -0.29 -9.31
CA PHE A 382 16.88 -0.26 -8.20
C PHE A 382 16.70 1.16 -7.63
N ARG A 383 17.74 2.00 -7.72
CA ARG A 383 17.64 3.42 -7.37
C ARG A 383 17.33 4.23 -8.61
N ALA A 384 16.28 5.06 -8.53
CA ALA A 384 16.03 6.06 -9.57
C ALA A 384 17.25 6.95 -9.77
N SER A 385 17.65 7.11 -11.03
CA SER A 385 18.74 8.01 -11.40
C SER A 385 18.32 9.47 -11.27
N ALA A 386 19.28 10.37 -11.08
CA ALA A 386 19.06 11.81 -11.00
C ALA A 386 18.33 12.40 -12.23
N GLU A 387 18.43 11.73 -13.38
CA GLU A 387 17.73 12.12 -14.60
C GLU A 387 16.21 12.07 -14.47
N PHE A 388 15.65 11.12 -13.71
CA PHE A 388 14.21 11.07 -13.47
C PHE A 388 13.73 12.29 -12.66
N ASN A 389 14.49 12.74 -11.66
CA ASN A 389 14.18 13.96 -10.90
C ASN A 389 14.22 15.22 -11.77
N ARG A 390 15.17 15.28 -12.73
CA ARG A 390 15.23 16.35 -13.72
C ARG A 390 14.00 16.33 -14.62
N ILE A 391 13.64 15.17 -15.18
CA ILE A 391 12.44 15.00 -16.02
C ILE A 391 11.17 15.41 -15.26
N ILE A 392 11.01 14.96 -14.01
CA ILE A 392 9.88 15.37 -13.17
C ILE A 392 9.81 16.89 -13.05
N SER A 393 10.94 17.52 -12.75
CA SER A 393 11.01 18.97 -12.61
C SER A 393 10.70 19.71 -13.91
N ASP A 394 11.30 19.28 -15.02
CA ASP A 394 11.21 19.94 -16.32
C ASP A 394 9.81 19.82 -16.91
N VAL A 395 9.23 18.60 -16.89
CA VAL A 395 7.89 18.34 -17.41
C VAL A 395 6.85 19.08 -16.57
N SER A 396 6.94 19.02 -15.23
CA SER A 396 5.99 19.73 -14.38
C SER A 396 6.08 21.25 -14.53
N HIS A 397 7.29 21.82 -14.62
CA HIS A 397 7.46 23.24 -14.90
C HIS A 397 6.86 23.65 -16.26
N GLN A 398 7.12 22.87 -17.32
CA GLN A 398 6.52 23.10 -18.64
C GLN A 398 4.98 23.05 -18.61
N MET A 399 4.41 22.24 -17.71
CA MET A 399 2.97 22.05 -17.58
C MET A 399 2.30 23.01 -16.57
N GLY A 400 3.09 23.82 -15.84
CA GLY A 400 2.60 24.70 -14.77
C GLY A 400 2.14 23.93 -13.53
N VAL A 401 2.75 22.77 -13.25
CA VAL A 401 2.40 21.86 -12.15
C VAL A 401 3.45 22.00 -11.04
N PRO A 402 3.04 22.23 -9.77
CA PRO A 402 3.98 22.31 -8.65
C PRO A 402 4.79 21.02 -8.43
N VAL A 403 6.01 21.19 -7.92
CA VAL A 403 6.96 20.09 -7.69
C VAL A 403 7.52 20.15 -6.27
N VAL A 404 7.20 19.14 -5.47
CA VAL A 404 7.87 18.95 -4.18
C VAL A 404 9.28 18.41 -4.42
N LYS A 405 10.29 19.21 -4.05
CA LYS A 405 11.71 18.83 -4.11
C LYS A 405 12.10 17.91 -2.96
N MET A 406 11.43 16.75 -2.88
CA MET A 406 11.60 15.76 -1.82
C MET A 406 13.05 15.31 -1.65
N ASP A 407 13.84 15.20 -2.72
CA ASP A 407 15.26 14.86 -2.65
C ASP A 407 16.07 15.92 -1.89
N SER A 408 15.73 17.19 -2.09
CA SER A 408 16.34 18.32 -1.41
C SER A 408 15.91 18.38 0.06
N VAL A 409 14.63 18.11 0.34
CA VAL A 409 14.10 17.99 1.72
C VAL A 409 14.82 16.86 2.48
N PHE A 410 14.90 15.66 1.91
CA PHE A 410 15.56 14.52 2.55
C PHE A 410 17.06 14.76 2.73
N ASN A 411 17.72 15.41 1.78
CA ASN A 411 19.13 15.79 1.94
C ASN A 411 19.26 16.78 3.10
N ALA A 412 18.48 17.86 3.14
CA ALA A 412 18.56 18.88 4.18
C ALA A 412 18.32 18.33 5.59
N SER A 413 17.42 17.35 5.73
CA SER A 413 17.11 16.70 7.01
C SER A 413 18.04 15.54 7.37
N SER A 414 19.02 15.20 6.53
CA SER A 414 19.97 14.12 6.78
C SER A 414 21.32 14.64 7.31
N PRO A 415 22.02 13.87 8.16
CA PRO A 415 23.38 14.19 8.56
C PRO A 415 24.29 14.44 7.35
N HIS A 416 25.14 15.46 7.43
CA HIS A 416 26.03 15.92 6.35
C HIS A 416 25.31 16.43 5.10
N LYS A 417 24.00 16.63 5.17
CA LYS A 417 23.13 16.95 4.03
C LYS A 417 23.12 15.87 2.93
N ILE A 418 23.28 14.60 3.31
CA ILE A 418 23.30 13.45 2.38
C ILE A 418 22.33 12.38 2.86
N THR A 419 21.32 12.08 2.05
CA THR A 419 20.30 11.07 2.37
C THR A 419 20.90 9.67 2.58
N GLY A 420 20.50 9.03 3.67
CA GLY A 420 20.95 7.69 4.06
C GLY A 420 20.03 7.04 5.08
N ASN A 421 20.57 6.11 5.88
CA ASN A 421 19.83 5.22 6.79
C ASN A 421 19.01 5.94 7.87
N GLY A 422 19.33 7.23 8.13
CA GLY A 422 18.59 8.05 9.08
C GLY A 422 17.13 8.30 8.68
N LEU A 423 16.82 8.28 7.38
CA LEU A 423 15.47 8.52 6.84
C LEU A 423 14.97 7.43 5.90
N ILE A 424 15.86 6.56 5.40
CA ILE A 424 15.52 5.49 4.46
C ILE A 424 15.99 4.17 5.06
N PHE A 425 15.16 3.14 5.05
CA PHE A 425 15.55 1.82 5.57
C PHE A 425 16.61 1.16 4.70
N GLU A 426 16.44 1.26 3.39
CA GLU A 426 17.19 0.50 2.41
C GLU A 426 17.40 1.33 1.13
N HIS A 427 17.35 0.78 -0.09
CA HIS A 427 17.69 1.55 -1.29
C HIS A 427 16.75 2.75 -1.57
N LEU A 428 15.44 2.64 -1.29
CA LEU A 428 14.45 3.68 -1.61
C LEU A 428 13.28 3.83 -0.62
N HIS A 429 13.01 2.86 0.26
CA HIS A 429 11.86 2.89 1.17
C HIS A 429 12.16 3.73 2.41
N PRO A 430 11.45 4.86 2.64
CA PRO A 430 11.58 5.65 3.85
C PRO A 430 11.29 4.83 5.11
N ASN A 431 12.03 5.12 6.18
CA ASN A 431 11.61 4.71 7.52
C ASN A 431 10.49 5.64 8.02
N PHE A 432 9.96 5.39 9.22
CA PHE A 432 8.87 6.22 9.76
C PHE A 432 9.23 7.72 9.81
N LYS A 433 10.47 8.09 10.15
CA LYS A 433 10.92 9.49 10.15
C LYS A 433 10.91 10.07 8.73
N GLY A 434 11.33 9.28 7.74
CA GLY A 434 11.29 9.67 6.34
C GLY A 434 9.87 9.86 5.81
N TYR A 435 8.95 8.94 6.08
CA TYR A 435 7.55 9.10 5.67
C TYR A 435 6.85 10.26 6.37
N PHE A 436 7.14 10.47 7.65
CA PHE A 436 6.63 11.63 8.39
C PHE A 436 7.13 12.96 7.81
N LEU A 437 8.41 13.01 7.39
CA LEU A 437 8.99 14.16 6.70
C LEU A 437 8.37 14.36 5.30
N MET A 438 8.13 13.26 4.58
CA MET A 438 7.49 13.27 3.26
C MET A 438 6.07 13.86 3.33
N ALA A 439 5.25 13.40 4.28
CA ALA A 439 3.92 13.95 4.52
C ALA A 439 3.97 15.44 4.90
N LYS A 440 4.96 15.86 5.70
CA LYS A 440 5.16 17.27 6.06
C LYS A 440 5.49 18.13 4.84
N ALA A 441 6.40 17.67 3.98
CA ALA A 441 6.78 18.38 2.77
C ALA A 441 5.61 18.52 1.80
N PHE A 442 4.78 17.48 1.67
CA PHE A 442 3.54 17.57 0.89
C PHE A 442 2.59 18.63 1.45
N ALA A 443 2.26 18.57 2.74
CA ALA A 443 1.36 19.55 3.35
C ALA A 443 1.87 21.00 3.21
N GLN A 444 3.18 21.22 3.30
CA GLN A 444 3.80 22.53 3.09
C GLN A 444 3.61 23.03 1.65
N GLU A 445 3.78 22.16 0.65
CA GLU A 445 3.51 22.55 -0.74
C GLU A 445 2.02 22.84 -0.96
N LEU A 446 1.13 22.03 -0.38
CA LEU A 446 -0.31 22.26 -0.52
C LEU A 446 -0.76 23.60 0.09
N ARG A 447 -0.13 24.01 1.19
CA ARG A 447 -0.33 25.32 1.79
C ARG A 447 0.20 26.44 0.91
N LYS A 448 1.44 26.31 0.43
CA LYS A 448 2.09 27.30 -0.44
C LYS A 448 1.27 27.57 -1.70
N GLU A 449 0.71 26.53 -2.30
CA GLU A 449 -0.10 26.62 -3.53
C GLU A 449 -1.59 26.89 -3.26
N SER A 450 -2.00 27.03 -1.99
CA SER A 450 -3.40 27.29 -1.58
C SER A 450 -4.43 26.29 -2.12
N PHE A 451 -4.09 25.01 -2.24
CA PHE A 451 -4.97 24.00 -2.86
C PHE A 451 -6.26 23.73 -2.06
N ILE A 452 -6.20 23.71 -0.72
CA ILE A 452 -7.35 23.40 0.14
C ILE A 452 -8.14 24.65 0.50
N ALA A 453 -7.42 25.72 0.83
CA ALA A 453 -7.92 27.02 1.23
C ALA A 453 -6.81 28.06 1.04
N PRO A 454 -7.14 29.36 0.93
CA PRO A 454 -6.16 30.44 0.99
C PRO A 454 -5.27 30.33 2.22
N GLU A 455 -3.99 30.70 2.11
CA GLU A 455 -3.01 30.53 3.21
C GLU A 455 -3.49 31.14 4.55
N SER A 456 -4.26 32.23 4.52
CA SER A 456 -4.83 32.88 5.72
C SER A 456 -5.79 31.99 6.52
N GLU A 457 -6.39 30.97 5.91
CA GLU A 457 -7.32 30.05 6.56
C GLU A 457 -6.61 28.81 7.13
N TRP A 458 -5.32 28.60 6.84
CA TRP A 458 -4.57 27.50 7.40
C TRP A 458 -4.25 27.76 8.87
N LYS A 459 -4.71 26.86 9.74
CA LYS A 459 -4.37 26.93 11.17
C LYS A 459 -2.87 26.79 11.39
N ALA A 460 -2.41 27.24 12.56
CA ALA A 460 -1.02 27.07 12.96
C ALA A 460 -0.66 25.58 12.99
N ALA A 461 0.48 25.23 12.40
CA ALA A 461 0.95 23.85 12.41
C ALA A 461 1.29 23.42 13.84
N LEU A 462 0.76 22.28 14.27
CA LEU A 462 1.15 21.68 15.54
C LEU A 462 2.63 21.23 15.49
N PRO A 463 3.31 21.19 16.65
CA PRO A 463 4.62 20.56 16.76
C PRO A 463 4.62 19.14 16.21
N ASP A 464 5.73 18.71 15.60
CA ASP A 464 5.87 17.36 15.04
C ASP A 464 5.63 16.26 16.10
N SER A 465 5.90 16.53 17.38
CA SER A 465 5.61 15.62 18.49
C SER A 465 4.12 15.37 18.71
N GLU A 466 3.28 16.38 18.48
CA GLU A 466 1.82 16.28 18.63
C GLU A 466 1.20 15.61 17.40
N ILE A 467 1.68 15.95 16.19
CA ILE A 467 1.24 15.27 14.97
C ILE A 467 1.56 13.76 15.02
N ARG A 468 2.68 13.37 15.65
CA ARG A 468 2.98 11.94 15.88
C ARG A 468 1.98 11.27 16.81
N GLN A 469 1.46 11.97 17.82
CA GLN A 469 0.48 11.39 18.74
C GLN A 469 -0.87 11.15 18.05
N VAL A 470 -1.35 12.11 17.27
CA VAL A 470 -2.61 11.96 16.50
C VAL A 470 -2.52 10.94 15.38
N SER A 471 -1.31 10.60 14.91
CA SER A 471 -1.15 9.58 13.88
C SER A 471 -1.54 8.17 14.33
N HIS A 472 -1.54 7.95 15.65
CA HIS A 472 -1.78 6.65 16.28
C HIS A 472 -0.92 5.53 15.70
N VAL A 473 0.31 5.85 15.30
CA VAL A 473 1.34 4.88 14.93
C VAL A 473 1.99 4.34 16.20
N THR A 474 1.94 3.02 16.37
CA THR A 474 2.36 2.37 17.61
C THR A 474 3.70 1.64 17.47
N PRO A 475 4.33 1.21 18.56
CA PRO A 475 5.52 0.36 18.49
C PRO A 475 5.30 -0.92 17.65
N LEU A 476 4.08 -1.46 17.60
CA LEU A 476 3.75 -2.62 16.78
C LEU A 476 3.91 -2.30 15.29
N ASP A 477 3.35 -1.18 14.81
CA ASP A 477 3.48 -0.74 13.41
C ASP A 477 4.96 -0.58 13.00
N LEU A 478 5.76 0.00 13.89
CA LEU A 478 7.19 0.18 13.66
C LEU A 478 7.94 -1.16 13.56
N LYS A 479 7.55 -2.15 14.38
CA LYS A 479 8.12 -3.51 14.35
C LYS A 479 7.71 -4.29 13.11
N ILE A 480 6.45 -4.17 12.67
CA ILE A 480 5.96 -4.74 11.41
C ILE A 480 6.80 -4.21 10.24
N GLY A 481 6.95 -2.89 10.15
CA GLY A 481 7.76 -2.27 9.10
C GLY A 481 9.22 -2.74 9.12
N ALA A 482 9.85 -2.77 10.29
CA ALA A 482 11.23 -3.24 10.45
C ALA A 482 11.40 -4.73 10.10
N LEU A 483 10.44 -5.59 10.46
CA LEU A 483 10.43 -7.01 10.11
C LEU A 483 10.38 -7.21 8.59
N ARG A 484 9.47 -6.52 7.91
CA ARG A 484 9.33 -6.59 6.45
C ARG A 484 10.58 -6.14 5.72
N ILE A 485 11.25 -5.10 6.21
CA ILE A 485 12.53 -4.65 5.66
C ILE A 485 13.61 -5.70 5.89
N ARG A 486 13.71 -6.32 7.07
CA ARG A 486 14.67 -7.43 7.29
C ARG A 486 14.40 -8.60 6.35
N LYS A 487 13.14 -8.96 6.11
CA LYS A 487 12.73 -9.98 5.14
C LYS A 487 13.05 -9.61 3.70
N LEU A 488 12.89 -8.33 3.33
CA LEU A 488 13.27 -7.83 2.01
C LEU A 488 14.80 -7.88 1.82
N MET A 489 15.55 -7.46 2.83
CA MET A 489 17.02 -7.41 2.81
C MET A 489 17.67 -8.78 3.06
N SER A 490 16.92 -9.81 3.43
CA SER A 490 17.44 -11.17 3.58
C SER A 490 17.58 -11.91 2.24
N GLY A 491 17.05 -11.33 1.16
CA GLY A 491 17.11 -11.87 -0.20
C GLY A 491 17.94 -11.05 -1.18
N TRP A 492 17.93 -11.47 -2.45
CA TRP A 492 18.54 -10.73 -3.54
C TRP A 492 17.85 -9.36 -3.74
N PRO A 493 18.58 -8.28 -4.06
CA PRO A 493 20.03 -8.20 -4.31
C PRO A 493 20.91 -7.90 -3.09
N PHE A 494 20.34 -7.88 -1.87
CA PHE A 494 21.08 -7.50 -0.66
C PHE A 494 21.96 -8.62 -0.11
N LYS A 495 21.50 -9.87 -0.23
CA LYS A 495 22.25 -11.07 0.13
C LYS A 495 22.17 -12.12 -0.99
N SER A 496 23.17 -12.99 -1.06
CA SER A 496 23.11 -14.22 -1.85
C SER A 496 22.32 -15.29 -1.08
N GLY A 497 21.15 -15.70 -1.57
CA GLY A 497 20.25 -16.63 -0.89
C GLY A 497 19.14 -15.91 -0.11
N PHE A 498 18.26 -16.68 0.54
CA PHE A 498 17.12 -16.18 1.32
C PHE A 498 17.09 -16.79 2.74
N GLU A 499 17.09 -15.95 3.78
CA GLU A 499 16.92 -16.40 5.17
C GLU A 499 15.42 -16.46 5.55
N ARG A 500 14.99 -17.53 6.22
CA ARG A 500 13.60 -17.74 6.64
C ARG A 500 13.19 -16.84 7.82
N GLY A 501 11.89 -16.54 7.89
CA GLY A 501 11.31 -15.57 8.84
C GLY A 501 11.54 -15.82 10.33
N GLU A 502 11.72 -17.06 10.79
CA GLU A 502 11.98 -17.37 12.22
C GLU A 502 13.36 -16.86 12.69
N VAL A 503 14.35 -16.81 11.78
CA VAL A 503 15.70 -16.31 12.07
C VAL A 503 15.73 -14.77 12.10
N LEU A 504 14.70 -14.12 11.56
CA LEU A 504 14.65 -12.67 11.37
C LEU A 504 14.03 -11.91 12.54
N ILE A 505 13.60 -12.56 13.62
CA ILE A 505 12.96 -11.90 14.76
C ILE A 505 13.74 -12.09 16.06
N ASN A 506 13.59 -11.15 16.99
CA ASN A 506 13.96 -11.37 18.39
C ASN A 506 12.83 -12.12 19.12
N PRO A 507 12.99 -13.41 19.47
CA PRO A 507 11.94 -14.19 20.12
C PRO A 507 11.59 -13.69 21.53
N ASN A 508 12.47 -12.89 22.14
CA ASN A 508 12.29 -12.32 23.48
C ASN A 508 11.55 -10.98 23.47
N ASP A 509 11.17 -10.46 22.30
CA ASP A 509 10.35 -9.25 22.17
C ASP A 509 8.90 -9.65 21.82
N PRO A 510 7.95 -9.59 22.79
CA PRO A 510 6.57 -10.01 22.57
C PRO A 510 5.86 -9.23 21.46
N ILE A 511 6.18 -7.94 21.28
CA ILE A 511 5.58 -7.11 20.25
C ILE A 511 6.12 -7.51 18.87
N GLU A 512 7.41 -7.83 18.78
CA GLU A 512 8.00 -8.34 17.54
C GLU A 512 7.45 -9.73 17.17
N LYS A 513 7.17 -10.58 18.17
CA LYS A 513 6.49 -11.86 17.95
C LYS A 513 5.06 -11.66 17.40
N ILE A 514 4.31 -10.70 17.94
CA ILE A 514 2.98 -10.34 17.42
C ILE A 514 3.08 -9.83 15.98
N ALA A 515 4.04 -8.92 15.71
CA ALA A 515 4.31 -8.42 14.36
C ALA A 515 4.60 -9.55 13.37
N TRP A 516 5.35 -10.56 13.79
CA TRP A 516 5.63 -11.75 12.98
C TRP A 516 4.40 -12.63 12.73
N ILE A 517 3.58 -12.89 13.76
CA ILE A 517 2.34 -13.67 13.61
C ILE A 517 1.41 -12.97 12.59
N TYR A 518 1.31 -11.65 12.68
CA TYR A 518 0.55 -10.83 11.75
C TYR A 518 1.12 -10.85 10.32
N ASP A 519 2.43 -10.62 10.13
CA ASP A 519 3.07 -10.60 8.80
C ASP A 519 3.00 -11.96 8.09
N ASN A 520 2.86 -13.06 8.84
CA ASN A 520 2.61 -14.40 8.31
C ASN A 520 1.11 -14.72 8.12
N HIS A 521 0.25 -13.70 8.11
CA HIS A 521 -1.20 -13.79 7.87
C HIS A 521 -1.97 -14.73 8.81
N ARG A 522 -1.49 -14.92 10.04
CA ARG A 522 -2.16 -15.78 11.05
C ARG A 522 -3.24 -15.06 11.85
N ILE A 523 -3.15 -13.73 11.92
CA ILE A 523 -4.12 -12.86 12.60
C ILE A 523 -4.34 -11.61 11.75
N SER A 524 -5.49 -10.97 11.91
CA SER A 524 -5.78 -9.66 11.30
C SER A 524 -5.00 -8.53 11.98
N TRP A 525 -4.90 -7.38 11.30
CA TRP A 525 -4.24 -6.18 11.85
C TRP A 525 -4.89 -5.73 13.18
N ASN A 526 -6.23 -5.67 13.24
CA ASN A 526 -6.95 -5.32 14.47
C ASN A 526 -6.63 -6.30 15.61
N GLN A 527 -6.59 -7.60 15.33
CA GLN A 527 -6.25 -8.62 16.32
C GLN A 527 -4.80 -8.42 16.81
N ALA A 528 -3.85 -8.12 15.92
CA ALA A 528 -2.47 -7.84 16.31
C ALA A 528 -2.38 -6.65 17.28
N HIS A 529 -3.11 -5.56 17.02
CA HIS A 529 -3.18 -4.44 17.96
C HIS A 529 -3.88 -4.78 19.27
N PHE A 530 -4.94 -5.61 19.26
CA PHE A 530 -5.58 -6.08 20.50
C PHE A 530 -4.65 -6.97 21.34
N GLU A 531 -3.85 -7.83 20.70
CA GLU A 531 -2.84 -8.64 21.40
C GLU A 531 -1.73 -7.76 21.98
N ALA A 532 -1.25 -6.76 21.23
CA ALA A 532 -0.26 -5.80 21.72
C ALA A 532 -0.81 -4.97 22.90
N ALA A 533 -2.05 -4.48 22.78
CA ALA A 533 -2.73 -3.75 23.85
C ALA A 533 -2.91 -4.61 25.10
N SER A 534 -3.37 -5.85 24.95
CA SER A 534 -3.51 -6.84 26.04
C SER A 534 -2.18 -7.10 26.74
N TYR A 535 -1.10 -7.29 25.97
CA TYR A 535 0.25 -7.41 26.53
C TYR A 535 0.62 -6.18 27.36
N TYR A 536 0.38 -4.98 26.86
CA TYR A 536 0.67 -3.75 27.60
C TYR A 536 -0.22 -3.56 28.84
N GLU A 537 -1.51 -3.93 28.77
CA GLU A 537 -2.42 -3.92 29.93
C GLU A 537 -1.92 -4.83 31.06
N ASN A 538 -1.49 -6.05 30.73
CA ASN A 538 -0.94 -6.99 31.73
C ASN A 538 0.32 -6.44 32.41
N GLN A 539 1.12 -5.66 31.67
CA GLN A 539 2.29 -4.96 32.18
C GLN A 539 1.97 -3.60 32.81
N LYS A 540 0.69 -3.24 32.94
CA LYS A 540 0.19 -1.94 33.45
C LYS A 540 0.73 -0.72 32.66
N LYS A 541 1.15 -0.94 31.41
CA LYS A 541 1.62 0.08 30.46
C LYS A 541 0.42 0.70 29.75
N TRP A 542 -0.41 1.41 30.52
CA TRP A 542 -1.72 1.90 30.09
C TRP A 542 -1.69 2.80 28.86
N ARG A 543 -0.64 3.63 28.72
CA ARG A 543 -0.51 4.54 27.59
C ARG A 543 -0.37 3.76 26.28
N GLN A 544 0.59 2.83 26.22
CA GLN A 544 0.79 2.01 25.02
C GLN A 544 -0.44 1.17 24.67
N ALA A 545 -1.13 0.61 25.68
CA ALA A 545 -2.38 -0.12 25.44
C ALA A 545 -3.47 0.77 24.82
N ILE A 546 -3.63 2.00 25.33
CA ILE A 546 -4.57 2.97 24.76
C ILE A 546 -4.15 3.35 23.34
N ASP A 547 -2.85 3.57 23.08
CA ASP A 547 -2.35 3.92 21.74
C ASP A 547 -2.69 2.82 20.71
N ASP A 548 -2.54 1.53 21.05
CA ASP A 548 -2.94 0.40 20.19
C ASP A 548 -4.46 0.31 19.98
N TYR A 549 -5.28 0.59 20.98
CA TYR A 549 -6.73 0.68 20.77
C TYR A 549 -7.12 1.89 19.91
N GLN A 550 -6.47 3.04 20.09
CA GLN A 550 -6.72 4.23 19.28
C GLN A 550 -6.30 4.02 17.82
N ALA A 551 -5.22 3.28 17.58
CA ALA A 551 -4.83 2.86 16.23
C ALA A 551 -5.97 2.13 15.53
N VAL A 552 -6.65 1.20 16.23
CA VAL A 552 -7.81 0.48 15.68
C VAL A 552 -9.03 1.39 15.51
N ILE A 553 -9.32 2.27 16.47
CA ILE A 553 -10.44 3.23 16.37
C ILE A 553 -10.32 4.10 15.13
N LYS A 554 -9.10 4.54 14.78
CA LYS A 554 -8.87 5.38 13.61
C LYS A 554 -9.27 4.68 12.30
N ILE A 555 -8.95 3.38 12.17
CA ILE A 555 -9.25 2.60 10.96
C ILE A 555 -10.68 2.05 10.97
N ARG A 556 -11.20 1.66 12.14
CA ARG A 556 -12.56 1.14 12.34
C ARG A 556 -13.30 1.95 13.39
N PRO A 557 -13.77 3.15 13.04
CA PRO A 557 -14.46 4.03 13.98
C PRO A 557 -15.83 3.48 14.41
N ASP A 558 -16.36 2.47 13.72
CA ASP A 558 -17.61 1.77 14.02
C ASP A 558 -17.45 0.63 15.03
N ASP A 559 -16.23 0.10 15.23
CA ASP A 559 -15.96 -0.96 16.19
C ASP A 559 -16.09 -0.44 17.63
N TYR A 560 -17.05 -0.97 18.40
CA TYR A 560 -17.29 -0.57 19.78
C TYR A 560 -16.27 -1.15 20.77
N PHE A 561 -15.57 -2.23 20.41
CA PHE A 561 -14.72 -3.00 21.32
C PHE A 561 -13.50 -2.21 21.85
N PRO A 562 -12.73 -1.47 21.00
CA PRO A 562 -11.63 -0.64 21.49
C PRO A 562 -12.07 0.43 22.51
N PHE A 563 -13.23 1.06 22.29
CA PHE A 563 -13.79 2.05 23.21
C PHE A 563 -14.11 1.42 24.58
N LEU A 564 -14.73 0.23 24.57
CA LEU A 564 -14.98 -0.54 25.79
C LEU A 564 -13.67 -0.84 26.54
N LYS A 565 -12.61 -1.21 25.84
CA LYS A 565 -11.31 -1.52 26.44
C LYS A 565 -10.61 -0.30 27.04
N ILE A 566 -10.58 0.83 26.33
CA ILE A 566 -10.06 2.10 26.87
C ILE A 566 -10.87 2.52 28.11
N GLY A 567 -12.20 2.37 28.07
CA GLY A 567 -13.07 2.62 29.23
C GLY A 567 -12.69 1.75 30.43
N ASN A 568 -12.40 0.47 30.22
CA ASN A 568 -11.93 -0.44 31.29
C ASN A 568 -10.61 0.04 31.89
N ILE A 569 -9.64 0.47 31.06
CA ILE A 569 -8.36 1.02 31.54
C ILE A 569 -8.60 2.24 32.43
N TYR A 570 -9.47 3.17 32.02
CA TYR A 570 -9.78 4.35 32.84
C TYR A 570 -10.53 4.01 34.13
N LEU A 571 -11.46 3.04 34.08
CA LEU A 571 -12.16 2.54 35.26
C LEU A 571 -11.19 1.93 36.27
N HIS A 572 -10.24 1.09 35.83
CA HIS A 572 -9.20 0.52 36.68
C HIS A 572 -8.30 1.58 37.32
N ARG A 573 -8.10 2.71 36.61
CA ARG A 573 -7.36 3.87 37.12
C ARG A 573 -8.22 4.86 37.92
N GLN A 574 -9.48 4.50 38.22
CA GLN A 574 -10.45 5.33 38.95
C GLN A 574 -10.73 6.69 38.28
N LYS A 575 -10.50 6.81 36.97
CA LYS A 575 -10.85 7.99 36.18
C LYS A 575 -12.27 7.83 35.63
N PHE A 576 -13.25 7.90 36.52
CA PHE A 576 -14.64 7.53 36.22
C PHE A 576 -15.28 8.36 35.09
N ASP A 577 -14.98 9.66 35.01
CA ASP A 577 -15.57 10.51 33.95
C ASP A 577 -15.04 10.16 32.55
N LEU A 578 -13.75 9.86 32.44
CA LEU A 578 -13.16 9.37 31.18
C LEU A 578 -13.68 7.97 30.83
N ALA A 579 -13.81 7.07 31.82
CA ALA A 579 -14.41 5.76 31.59
C ALA A 579 -15.84 5.88 31.06
N LEU A 580 -16.65 6.77 31.66
CA LEU A 580 -18.02 7.04 31.23
C LEU A 580 -18.07 7.61 29.80
N GLN A 581 -17.15 8.52 29.44
CA GLN A 581 -17.04 9.05 28.08
C GLN A 581 -16.81 7.92 27.07
N TYR A 582 -15.82 7.06 27.29
CA TYR A 582 -15.50 5.98 26.37
C TYR A 582 -16.57 4.89 26.31
N TYR A 583 -17.21 4.54 27.44
CA TYR A 583 -18.32 3.59 27.41
C TYR A 583 -19.56 4.15 26.69
N ARG A 584 -19.82 5.46 26.76
CA ARG A 584 -20.87 6.09 25.96
C ARG A 584 -20.55 6.07 24.46
N GLU A 585 -19.27 6.24 24.08
CA GLU A 585 -18.86 6.04 22.68
C GLU A 585 -19.08 4.59 22.22
N ALA A 586 -18.74 3.61 23.07
CA ALA A 586 -19.02 2.20 22.80
C ALA A 586 -20.53 1.94 22.64
N GLN A 587 -21.35 2.55 23.51
CA GLN A 587 -22.81 2.44 23.46
C GLN A 587 -23.39 3.04 22.17
N ARG A 588 -22.86 4.17 21.70
CA ARG A 588 -23.30 4.79 20.44
C ARG A 588 -23.09 3.88 19.23
N ARG A 589 -21.99 3.12 19.21
CA ARG A 589 -21.63 2.20 18.12
C ARG A 589 -22.37 0.87 18.22
N ASN A 590 -22.61 0.40 19.44
CA ASN A 590 -23.42 -0.78 19.68
C ASN A 590 -24.44 -0.52 20.79
N THR A 591 -25.64 -0.12 20.38
CA THR A 591 -26.74 0.29 21.27
C THR A 591 -27.37 -0.87 22.04
N ALA A 592 -27.03 -2.11 21.69
CA ALA A 592 -27.62 -3.33 22.23
C ALA A 592 -26.59 -4.27 22.91
N SER A 593 -25.39 -3.78 23.25
CA SER A 593 -24.34 -4.61 23.87
C SER A 593 -24.52 -4.76 25.39
N PRO A 594 -24.79 -5.97 25.91
CA PRO A 594 -24.89 -6.21 27.36
C PRO A 594 -23.61 -5.83 28.12
N PHE A 595 -22.45 -6.07 27.52
CA PHE A 595 -21.14 -5.74 28.11
C PHE A 595 -21.00 -4.23 28.36
N VAL A 596 -21.39 -3.39 27.39
CA VAL A 596 -21.30 -1.93 27.52
C VAL A 596 -22.21 -1.45 28.66
N TYR A 597 -23.44 -1.96 28.73
CA TYR A 597 -24.39 -1.60 29.78
C TYR A 597 -23.91 -2.01 31.18
N ALA A 598 -23.36 -3.22 31.33
CA ALA A 598 -22.78 -3.66 32.60
C ALA A 598 -21.59 -2.79 33.03
N LYS A 599 -20.75 -2.35 32.09
CA LYS A 599 -19.64 -1.43 32.39
C LYS A 599 -20.11 -0.03 32.77
N LEU A 600 -21.10 0.54 32.07
CA LEU A 600 -21.73 1.81 32.47
C LEU A 600 -22.29 1.72 33.89
N ALA A 601 -23.02 0.65 34.20
CA ALA A 601 -23.56 0.42 35.54
C ALA A 601 -22.47 0.38 36.62
N THR A 602 -21.36 -0.30 36.33
CA THR A 602 -20.19 -0.36 37.24
C THR A 602 -19.59 1.02 37.52
N VAL A 603 -19.51 1.89 36.51
CA VAL A 603 -19.03 3.27 36.69
C VAL A 603 -19.98 4.08 37.58
N TYR A 604 -21.29 4.03 37.33
CA TYR A 604 -22.27 4.75 38.15
C TYR A 604 -22.27 4.25 39.60
N LEU A 605 -22.13 2.94 39.81
CA LEU A 605 -21.91 2.39 41.14
C LEU A 605 -20.67 2.96 41.83
N ALA A 606 -19.54 3.03 41.12
CA ALA A 606 -18.31 3.60 41.66
C ALA A 606 -18.44 5.10 42.01
N LYS A 607 -19.30 5.83 41.28
CA LYS A 607 -19.68 7.22 41.57
C LYS A 607 -20.75 7.38 42.66
N ARG A 608 -21.18 6.28 43.30
CA ARG A 608 -22.27 6.23 44.30
C ARG A 608 -23.65 6.61 43.75
N GLU A 609 -23.83 6.52 42.44
CA GLU A 609 -25.09 6.78 41.73
C GLU A 609 -25.84 5.45 41.51
N GLY A 610 -26.24 4.79 42.60
CA GLY A 610 -26.81 3.44 42.58
C GLY A 610 -28.11 3.31 41.77
N GLU A 611 -28.92 4.37 41.68
CA GLU A 611 -30.12 4.44 40.84
C GLU A 611 -29.83 4.25 39.35
N ALA A 612 -28.89 5.03 38.83
CA ALA A 612 -28.45 4.90 37.45
C ALA A 612 -27.81 3.53 37.21
N GLY A 613 -26.96 3.07 38.14
CA GLY A 613 -26.30 1.76 38.05
C GLY A 613 -27.29 0.61 37.87
N TYR A 614 -28.32 0.54 38.70
CA TYR A 614 -29.35 -0.49 38.63
C TYR A 614 -30.07 -0.51 37.28
N ARG A 615 -30.50 0.66 36.78
CA ARG A 615 -31.18 0.76 35.46
C ARG A 615 -30.30 0.26 34.32
N PHE A 616 -28.99 0.52 34.38
CA PHE A 616 -28.06 0.03 33.37
C PHE A 616 -27.81 -1.47 33.48
N PHE A 617 -27.76 -2.04 34.69
CA PHE A 617 -27.71 -3.50 34.86
C PHE A 617 -28.97 -4.18 34.36
N GLN A 618 -30.15 -3.63 34.62
CA GLN A 618 -31.41 -4.14 34.06
C GLN A 618 -31.36 -4.19 32.54
N LYS A 619 -30.88 -3.13 31.88
CA LYS A 619 -30.67 -3.12 30.42
C LYS A 619 -29.68 -4.17 29.97
N ALA A 620 -28.58 -4.38 30.71
CA ALA A 620 -27.60 -5.42 30.37
C ALA A 620 -28.27 -6.80 30.33
N ILE A 621 -29.08 -7.14 31.34
CA ILE A 621 -29.83 -8.40 31.39
C ILE A 621 -30.92 -8.47 30.31
N GLU A 622 -31.62 -7.36 30.04
CA GLU A 622 -32.65 -7.30 28.98
C GLU A 622 -32.08 -7.55 27.59
N TYR A 623 -30.93 -6.96 27.25
CA TYR A 623 -30.30 -7.20 25.95
C TYR A 623 -29.69 -8.60 25.87
N ASP A 624 -29.16 -9.11 26.99
CA ASP A 624 -28.62 -10.47 27.04
C ASP A 624 -29.71 -11.53 26.92
N SER A 625 -30.91 -11.32 27.47
CA SER A 625 -32.02 -12.28 27.31
C SER A 625 -32.48 -12.39 25.85
N LYS A 626 -32.36 -11.31 25.07
CA LYS A 626 -32.63 -11.31 23.62
C LYS A 626 -31.50 -11.98 22.83
N ARG A 627 -30.25 -11.79 23.26
CA ARG A 627 -29.06 -12.40 22.63
C ARG A 627 -28.02 -12.75 23.70
N PRO A 628 -28.02 -14.00 24.20
CA PRO A 628 -27.14 -14.39 25.29
C PRO A 628 -25.67 -14.32 24.88
N VAL A 629 -24.92 -13.44 25.54
CA VAL A 629 -23.47 -13.23 25.31
C VAL A 629 -22.69 -13.14 26.62
N LEU A 630 -23.35 -12.77 27.73
CA LEU A 630 -22.76 -12.76 29.06
C LEU A 630 -22.59 -14.18 29.59
N LYS A 631 -21.42 -14.45 30.18
CA LYS A 631 -21.16 -15.71 30.87
C LYS A 631 -21.99 -15.80 32.15
N PRO A 632 -22.33 -17.01 32.63
CA PRO A 632 -23.06 -17.18 33.90
C PRO A 632 -22.44 -16.41 35.08
N GLN A 633 -21.11 -16.40 35.18
CA GLN A 633 -20.41 -15.66 36.23
C GLN A 633 -20.62 -14.14 36.13
N GLU A 634 -20.67 -13.58 34.92
CA GLU A 634 -20.91 -12.15 34.70
C GLU A 634 -22.34 -11.78 35.07
N LYS A 635 -23.32 -12.61 34.72
CA LYS A 635 -24.72 -12.46 35.15
C LYS A 635 -24.84 -12.52 36.67
N GLY A 636 -24.17 -13.50 37.28
CA GLY A 636 -24.14 -13.65 38.73
C GLY A 636 -23.62 -12.41 39.45
N ILE A 637 -22.57 -11.78 38.91
CA ILE A 637 -22.02 -10.52 39.44
C ILE A 637 -23.00 -9.35 39.25
N ILE A 638 -23.67 -9.26 38.10
CA ILE A 638 -24.67 -8.21 37.84
C ILE A 638 -25.81 -8.30 38.86
N PHE A 639 -26.40 -9.48 39.02
CA PHE A 639 -27.49 -9.71 39.97
C PHE A 639 -27.07 -9.45 41.42
N TYR A 640 -25.83 -9.80 41.79
CA TYR A 640 -25.29 -9.46 43.10
C TYR A 640 -25.29 -7.95 43.36
N TYR A 641 -24.80 -7.16 42.40
CA TYR A 641 -24.79 -5.71 42.54
C TYR A 641 -26.19 -5.11 42.54
N MET A 642 -27.11 -5.64 41.73
CA MET A 642 -28.53 -5.24 41.78
C MET A 642 -29.13 -5.50 43.17
N GLY A 643 -28.88 -6.67 43.76
CA GLY A 643 -29.32 -7.00 45.11
C GLY A 643 -28.72 -6.09 46.19
N LEU A 644 -27.42 -5.78 46.11
CA LEU A 644 -26.79 -4.80 47.01
C LEU A 644 -27.44 -3.43 46.93
N ILE A 645 -27.72 -2.96 45.71
CA ILE A 645 -28.38 -1.69 45.48
C ILE A 645 -29.79 -1.71 46.07
N ASP A 646 -30.54 -2.81 45.90
CA ASP A 646 -31.88 -2.96 46.48
C ASP A 646 -31.87 -2.97 48.00
N MET A 647 -30.88 -3.59 48.64
CA MET A 647 -30.69 -3.50 50.09
C MET A 647 -30.47 -2.06 50.55
N GLN A 648 -29.62 -1.32 49.85
CA GLN A 648 -29.34 0.08 50.19
C GLN A 648 -30.57 0.98 50.08
N ARG A 649 -31.54 0.61 49.22
CA ARG A 649 -32.81 1.32 49.04
C ARG A 649 -33.92 0.88 50.00
N GLY A 650 -33.65 -0.08 50.89
CA GLY A 650 -34.67 -0.64 51.77
C GLY A 650 -35.68 -1.53 51.04
N ARG A 651 -35.27 -2.24 49.97
CA ARG A 651 -36.11 -3.18 49.22
C ARG A 651 -35.63 -4.64 49.43
N PRO A 652 -35.81 -5.22 50.63
CA PRO A 652 -35.22 -6.52 50.97
C PRO A 652 -35.76 -7.70 50.14
N ASP A 653 -37.02 -7.67 49.71
CA ASP A 653 -37.60 -8.75 48.89
C ASP A 653 -37.01 -8.79 47.48
N ASN A 654 -36.84 -7.62 46.86
CA ASN A 654 -36.13 -7.48 45.59
C ASN A 654 -34.68 -7.92 45.75
N ALA A 655 -34.00 -7.47 46.82
CA ALA A 655 -32.63 -7.88 47.10
C ALA A 655 -32.47 -9.40 47.22
N ARG A 656 -33.40 -10.06 47.94
CA ARG A 656 -33.41 -11.53 48.08
C ARG A 656 -33.59 -12.22 46.72
N THR A 657 -34.48 -11.69 45.87
CA THR A 657 -34.71 -12.21 44.50
C THR A 657 -33.44 -12.10 43.65
N GLU A 658 -32.82 -10.94 43.61
CA GLU A 658 -31.60 -10.69 42.84
C GLU A 658 -30.42 -11.54 43.37
N LEU A 659 -30.27 -11.67 44.69
CA LEU A 659 -29.21 -12.49 45.29
C LEU A 659 -29.41 -14.00 45.02
N ASN A 660 -30.65 -14.48 44.97
CA ASN A 660 -30.95 -15.85 44.54
C ASN A 660 -30.53 -16.07 43.06
N LEU A 661 -30.88 -15.14 42.17
CA LEU A 661 -30.46 -15.18 40.78
C LEU A 661 -28.93 -15.12 40.64
N SER A 662 -28.25 -14.37 41.51
CA SER A 662 -26.80 -14.32 41.56
C SER A 662 -26.19 -15.69 41.86
N VAL A 663 -26.64 -16.35 42.94
CA VAL A 663 -26.15 -17.69 43.32
C VAL A 663 -26.52 -18.74 42.28
N GLN A 664 -27.70 -18.66 41.67
CA GLN A 664 -28.09 -19.58 40.60
C GLN A 664 -27.15 -19.49 39.38
N ASN A 665 -26.79 -18.27 38.96
CA ASN A 665 -25.93 -18.04 37.80
C ASN A 665 -24.43 -18.21 38.13
N PHE A 666 -24.04 -17.97 39.38
CA PHE A 666 -22.67 -18.13 39.86
C PHE A 666 -22.64 -18.81 41.25
N PRO A 667 -22.84 -20.14 41.32
CA PRO A 667 -22.97 -20.88 42.58
C PRO A 667 -21.79 -20.72 43.55
N GLY A 668 -20.58 -20.55 43.01
CA GLY A 668 -19.35 -20.33 43.80
C GLY A 668 -19.16 -18.89 44.32
N TYR A 669 -20.11 -17.97 44.11
CA TYR A 669 -19.94 -16.58 44.49
C TYR A 669 -20.31 -16.33 45.97
N GLY A 670 -19.38 -16.68 46.87
CA GLY A 670 -19.59 -16.64 48.32
C GLY A 670 -20.06 -15.28 48.86
N LYS A 671 -19.77 -14.16 48.17
CA LYS A 671 -20.28 -12.83 48.54
C LYS A 671 -21.80 -12.74 48.47
N ALA A 672 -22.42 -13.29 47.42
CA ALA A 672 -23.87 -13.27 47.28
C ALA A 672 -24.54 -14.22 48.28
N ALA A 673 -23.99 -15.42 48.46
CA ALA A 673 -24.50 -16.40 49.43
C ALA A 673 -24.51 -15.84 50.86
N ALA A 674 -23.41 -15.21 51.30
CA ALA A 674 -23.31 -14.61 52.64
C ALA A 674 -24.30 -13.45 52.86
N LEU A 675 -24.60 -12.67 51.82
CA LEU A 675 -25.60 -11.60 51.90
C LEU A 675 -27.03 -12.15 51.93
N LEU A 676 -27.29 -13.21 51.18
CA LEU A 676 -28.58 -13.90 51.18
C LEU A 676 -28.89 -14.53 52.55
N GLU A 677 -27.89 -15.08 53.24
CA GLU A 677 -28.05 -15.61 54.60
C GLU A 677 -28.40 -14.52 55.62
N LYS A 678 -27.84 -13.32 55.49
CA LYS A 678 -28.18 -12.17 56.36
C LYS A 678 -29.59 -11.64 56.14
N LEU A 679 -30.19 -11.96 55.00
CA LEU A 679 -31.56 -11.58 54.65
C LEU A 679 -32.58 -12.66 55.01
N LYS A 680 -32.16 -13.85 55.47
CA LYS A 680 -33.05 -14.87 56.06
C LYS A 680 -33.38 -14.47 57.48
#